data_AF-A0A969XXV3-F1
#
_entry.id   AF-A0A969XXV3-F1
#
_cell.length_a   1.000
_cell.length_b   1.000
_cell.length_c   1.000
_cell.angle_alpha   90.00
_cell.angle_beta   90.00
_cell.angle_gamma   90.00
#
_symmetry.space_group_name_H-M   'P 1'
#
loop_
_entity.id
_entity.type
_entity.pdbx_description
1 polymer ?
#
loop_
_entity_poly.entity_id
_entity_poly.type
_entity_poly.pdbx_seq_one_letter_code
_entity_poly.pdbx_strand_id
1 'polypeptide(L)'
;MAAKSLLSEVIRAARAFDARELWDRFENTHCIAIRSDGVEHPLVASVMGAGGEQFGLMLLRGPYAAACFAALIESEAPDDDATDAMDMLSFSMDPFEDLSDDLKRFYRRAGIHPEAIEEVPFLLSKPTNRLARNPDDDELRLLLRVLNGLVAADCQGLLEPTELDDPGGVCTLALTGEGPAPRVAVTREPLPIEPPPAPSPFIASGINLAGLPRRGQTWLVGMPPLPGGVKDDDRSMRLLLVVDEDSTMIRQARSLFADDLHGAIDAINAAFGGGTPGAVPGVPARMVFSSRRLYDAVAPALRAQGVQCEFSPSADILQEIHEDAMEFLAGQAPSAGERGEVELDADLESDADVEPSADDLEAWNGADRRLMARFQRYVFEGERAWSSRASRRFFGDDDIDYFFEEYDAQGVVKAFGDWLVLDYRPTRNSRTEAEKMLDAGLPAAEAALLRARMDSHVSLYRVVRCNKGAATVVLDDLLLGGAVTVHDRLGSESLTAGLVIPARVFRVGNYPLVDLAGPPINAPLSPEAIGFLVAEGLEFTAEGLRHDAHLFGRLWAWCDDILTARPPELKNMDGEDLLLHTATFRVDDEAAVGEALKAREDVQYVGETGEYEWLSHTGRAAEQLGGQVLLARIVVDDGRMTLTANSAGRWEDARRWVEELPGVAFLAVETHDPRPAGRGEWGGGWQDEDDDEDDDEPFEVDDQMRADLQAQFDDYYRRWLDMPLPMLGGRTPRQACRTPGGRREVAALIRTAPDPAGNTHVHVPRKALFRELGLEAEAFDVCDEEDDPFDDDLDGSAWNAPLRAAPKVGRNDPCPCGSGKKYKKCCLLKDENP
;
A
#
# COMPACT_ATOMS: atom_id res chain seq x y z
N MET A 1 -8.54 16.81 -15.79
CA MET A 1 -8.36 17.58 -17.05
C MET A 1 -7.11 18.46 -17.07
N ALA A 2 -6.75 19.16 -15.98
CA ALA A 2 -5.53 20.00 -15.92
C ALA A 2 -4.21 19.20 -15.98
N ALA A 3 -4.09 18.06 -15.30
CA ALA A 3 -2.91 17.18 -15.35
C ALA A 3 -2.61 16.63 -16.76
N LYS A 4 -3.65 16.47 -17.59
CA LYS A 4 -3.52 16.03 -19.00
C LYS A 4 -2.68 17.00 -19.83
N SER A 5 -2.72 18.31 -19.52
CA SER A 5 -2.00 19.32 -20.31
C SER A 5 -0.55 19.49 -19.86
N LEU A 6 -0.24 19.39 -18.56
CA LEU A 6 1.10 19.67 -18.06
C LEU A 6 2.13 18.62 -18.50
N LEU A 7 1.88 17.33 -18.27
CA LEU A 7 2.81 16.27 -18.71
C LEU A 7 2.95 16.26 -20.23
N SER A 8 1.87 16.48 -20.97
CA SER A 8 1.90 16.61 -22.43
C SER A 8 2.77 17.78 -22.91
N GLU A 9 2.79 18.89 -22.16
CA GLU A 9 3.66 20.04 -22.44
C GLU A 9 5.11 19.73 -22.10
N VAL A 10 5.38 19.03 -20.99
CA VAL A 10 6.73 18.55 -20.63
C VAL A 10 7.26 17.62 -21.71
N ILE A 11 6.48 16.64 -22.17
CA ILE A 11 6.87 15.72 -23.26
C ILE A 11 7.21 16.49 -24.53
N ARG A 12 6.42 17.50 -24.88
CA ARG A 12 6.70 18.34 -26.05
C ARG A 12 7.99 19.14 -25.88
N ALA A 13 8.22 19.70 -24.69
CA ALA A 13 9.43 20.48 -24.40
C ALA A 13 10.68 19.60 -24.36
N ALA A 14 10.58 18.39 -23.78
CA ALA A 14 11.64 17.38 -23.76
C ALA A 14 12.01 16.98 -25.18
N ARG A 15 11.04 16.64 -26.03
CA ARG A 15 11.28 16.35 -27.46
C ARG A 15 11.89 17.52 -28.23
N ALA A 16 11.50 18.76 -27.89
CA ALA A 16 12.07 19.95 -28.52
C ALA A 16 13.51 20.21 -28.09
N PHE A 17 13.85 19.92 -26.82
CA PHE A 17 15.22 19.94 -26.31
C PHE A 17 16.05 18.83 -26.95
N ASP A 18 15.48 17.64 -27.04
CA ASP A 18 16.12 16.45 -27.59
C ASP A 18 16.57 16.66 -29.04
N ALA A 19 15.69 17.22 -29.87
CA ALA A 19 15.98 17.57 -31.25
C ALA A 19 17.08 18.64 -31.45
N ARG A 20 17.64 19.21 -30.37
CA ARG A 20 18.77 20.14 -30.43
C ARG A 20 20.13 19.43 -30.39
N GLU A 21 20.16 18.14 -29.99
CA GLU A 21 21.38 17.32 -29.90
C GLU A 21 22.52 18.04 -29.13
N LEU A 22 22.18 18.67 -28.00
CA LEU A 22 23.12 19.51 -27.26
C LEU A 22 24.31 18.72 -26.68
N TRP A 23 24.13 17.42 -26.44
CA TRP A 23 25.17 16.50 -25.99
C TRP A 23 26.31 16.31 -27.00
N ASP A 24 26.08 16.55 -28.29
CA ASP A 24 27.16 16.52 -29.30
C ASP A 24 28.02 17.79 -29.28
N ARG A 25 27.51 18.85 -28.63
CA ARG A 25 28.14 20.19 -28.60
C ARG A 25 28.76 20.51 -27.24
N PHE A 26 28.28 19.88 -26.17
CA PHE A 26 28.66 20.18 -24.79
C PHE A 26 29.31 18.95 -24.14
N GLU A 27 30.35 19.17 -23.35
CA GLU A 27 30.98 18.12 -22.53
C GLU A 27 30.22 17.98 -21.20
N ASN A 28 30.25 16.79 -20.59
CA ASN A 28 29.57 16.54 -19.30
C ASN A 28 30.12 17.41 -18.16
N THR A 29 31.33 17.95 -18.32
CA THR A 29 31.97 18.88 -17.38
C THR A 29 31.43 20.31 -17.50
N HIS A 30 30.72 20.62 -18.59
CA HIS A 30 30.11 21.92 -18.77
C HIS A 30 28.81 22.05 -17.96
N CYS A 31 28.58 23.24 -17.40
CA CYS A 31 27.32 23.56 -16.74
C CYS A 31 26.72 24.89 -17.21
N ILE A 32 25.43 25.03 -16.92
CA ILE A 32 24.64 26.25 -17.11
C ILE A 32 23.99 26.56 -15.77
N ALA A 33 24.27 27.73 -15.20
CA ALA A 33 23.54 28.22 -14.04
C ALA A 33 22.17 28.74 -14.50
N ILE A 34 21.08 28.37 -13.83
CA ILE A 34 19.73 28.83 -14.20
C ILE A 34 19.13 29.62 -13.04
N ARG A 35 18.78 30.88 -13.31
CA ARG A 35 18.02 31.74 -12.40
C ARG A 35 16.59 31.83 -12.91
N SER A 36 15.62 31.36 -12.13
CA SER A 36 14.21 31.43 -12.50
C SER A 36 13.42 32.15 -11.42
N ASP A 37 12.40 32.93 -11.83
CA ASP A 37 11.47 33.55 -10.89
C ASP A 37 10.84 32.49 -9.98
N GLY A 38 10.80 32.75 -8.66
CA GLY A 38 10.23 31.85 -7.66
C GLY A 38 11.18 30.74 -7.16
N VAL A 39 12.41 30.67 -7.68
CA VAL A 39 13.45 29.76 -7.17
C VAL A 39 14.48 30.59 -6.39
N GLU A 40 14.70 30.24 -5.13
CA GLU A 40 15.56 30.99 -4.21
C GLU A 40 17.05 30.91 -4.60
N HIS A 41 17.53 29.71 -4.92
CA HIS A 41 18.92 29.44 -5.29
C HIS A 41 19.07 29.18 -6.80
N PRO A 42 20.18 29.59 -7.44
CA PRO A 42 20.45 29.22 -8.82
C PRO A 42 20.51 27.70 -8.99
N LEU A 43 19.85 27.16 -10.01
CA LEU A 43 19.98 25.76 -10.38
C LEU A 43 21.28 25.55 -11.15
N VAL A 44 21.85 24.35 -11.09
CA VAL A 44 22.98 23.96 -11.93
C VAL A 44 22.52 22.89 -12.90
N ALA A 45 22.52 23.23 -14.18
CA ALA A 45 22.10 22.35 -15.26
C ALA A 45 23.31 21.78 -15.99
N SER A 46 23.30 20.46 -16.22
CA SER A 46 24.27 19.79 -17.09
C SER A 46 23.55 18.96 -18.15
N VAL A 47 24.07 19.03 -19.38
CA VAL A 47 23.58 18.24 -20.52
C VAL A 47 24.44 16.99 -20.58
N MET A 48 23.82 15.84 -20.41
CA MET A 48 24.53 14.57 -20.25
C MET A 48 24.58 13.79 -21.56
N GLY A 49 25.79 13.33 -21.93
CA GLY A 49 26.06 12.48 -23.09
C GLY A 49 27.37 11.70 -22.92
N ALA A 50 27.43 10.42 -23.27
CA ALA A 50 28.68 9.65 -23.17
C ALA A 50 28.83 8.65 -24.32
N GLY A 51 30.00 8.60 -24.95
CA GLY A 51 30.33 7.56 -25.93
C GLY A 51 29.45 7.52 -27.21
N GLY A 52 28.67 8.57 -27.48
CA GLY A 52 27.67 8.58 -28.56
C GLY A 52 26.26 8.15 -28.13
N GLU A 53 26.02 7.99 -26.82
CA GLU A 53 24.71 7.71 -26.24
C GLU A 53 24.09 8.97 -25.59
N GLN A 54 22.76 9.03 -25.66
CA GLN A 54 21.91 10.17 -25.33
C GLN A 54 21.31 9.98 -23.92
N PHE A 55 21.61 10.89 -22.98
CA PHE A 55 21.15 10.77 -21.59
C PHE A 55 20.25 11.93 -21.12
N GLY A 56 20.21 13.08 -21.82
CA GLY A 56 19.25 14.16 -21.52
C GLY A 56 19.81 15.30 -20.65
N LEU A 57 19.08 15.69 -19.59
CA LEU A 57 19.39 16.85 -18.74
C LEU A 57 19.33 16.50 -17.26
N MET A 58 20.33 16.96 -16.52
CA MET A 58 20.37 16.92 -15.06
C MET A 58 20.28 18.35 -14.50
N LEU A 59 19.39 18.56 -13.52
CA LEU A 59 19.21 19.83 -12.81
C LEU A 59 19.44 19.62 -11.32
N LEU A 60 20.48 20.25 -10.78
CA LEU A 60 20.75 20.29 -9.35
C LEU A 60 20.13 21.54 -8.73
N ARG A 61 19.50 21.36 -7.57
CA ARG A 61 18.71 22.38 -6.85
C ARG A 61 19.31 22.69 -5.48
N GLY A 62 18.80 23.75 -4.86
CA GLY A 62 19.17 24.15 -3.50
C GLY A 62 20.49 24.92 -3.41
N PRO A 63 20.89 25.32 -2.19
CA PRO A 63 22.07 26.16 -1.95
C PRO A 63 23.39 25.48 -2.33
N TYR A 64 23.42 24.14 -2.37
CA TYR A 64 24.63 23.34 -2.60
C TYR A 64 24.76 22.81 -4.04
N ALA A 65 23.87 23.22 -4.96
CA ALA A 65 23.84 22.71 -6.33
C ALA A 65 25.20 22.75 -7.05
N ALA A 66 25.96 23.85 -6.87
CA ALA A 66 27.29 24.01 -7.45
C ALA A 66 28.33 23.06 -6.86
N ALA A 67 28.30 22.82 -5.54
CA ALA A 67 29.23 21.90 -4.88
C ALA A 67 28.91 20.43 -5.20
N CYS A 68 27.62 20.08 -5.26
CA CYS A 68 27.19 18.77 -5.74
C CYS A 68 27.65 18.51 -7.19
N PHE A 69 27.57 19.53 -8.06
CA PHE A 69 28.05 19.41 -9.43
C PHE A 69 29.57 19.21 -9.51
N ALA A 70 30.34 19.99 -8.73
CA ALA A 70 31.79 19.83 -8.65
C ALA A 70 32.18 18.41 -8.21
N ALA A 71 31.52 17.88 -7.18
CA ALA A 71 31.76 16.53 -6.68
C ALA A 71 31.43 15.43 -7.73
N LEU A 72 30.40 15.63 -8.55
CA LEU A 72 30.04 14.70 -9.64
C LEU A 72 31.10 14.66 -10.74
N ILE A 73 31.73 15.79 -11.08
CA ILE A 73 32.77 15.85 -12.13
C ILE A 73 34.10 15.29 -11.62
N GLU A 74 34.46 15.58 -10.37
CA GLU A 74 35.76 15.19 -9.81
C GLU A 74 35.87 13.68 -9.52
N SER A 75 34.75 12.96 -9.47
CA SER A 75 34.73 11.54 -9.14
C SER A 75 34.63 10.63 -10.37
N GLU A 76 35.52 9.65 -10.50
CA GLU A 76 35.40 8.56 -11.50
C GLU A 76 34.23 7.59 -11.18
N ALA A 77 33.71 7.64 -9.94
CA ALA A 77 32.47 7.02 -9.48
C ALA A 77 32.03 7.78 -8.21
N PRO A 78 31.00 8.65 -8.25
CA PRO A 78 30.66 9.53 -7.13
C PRO A 78 30.51 8.73 -5.83
N ASP A 79 31.19 9.16 -4.76
CA ASP A 79 31.05 8.57 -3.42
C ASP A 79 29.56 8.67 -3.01
N ASP A 80 29.01 7.61 -2.38
CA ASP A 80 27.59 7.52 -1.98
C ASP A 80 27.15 8.72 -1.10
N ASP A 81 28.08 9.26 -0.31
CA ASP A 81 27.89 10.46 0.52
C ASP A 81 27.57 11.73 -0.30
N ALA A 82 28.09 11.83 -1.53
CA ALA A 82 27.85 12.97 -2.40
C ALA A 82 26.46 12.87 -3.02
N THR A 83 26.01 11.68 -3.43
CA THR A 83 24.71 11.49 -4.09
C THR A 83 23.54 11.67 -3.11
N ASP A 84 23.67 11.32 -1.83
CA ASP A 84 22.60 11.48 -0.83
C ASP A 84 22.31 12.93 -0.43
N ALA A 85 23.33 13.78 -0.49
CA ALA A 85 23.16 15.22 -0.31
C ALA A 85 22.53 15.93 -1.52
N MET A 86 22.36 15.25 -2.67
CA MET A 86 21.89 15.89 -3.90
C MET A 86 20.38 16.12 -3.89
N ASP A 87 19.99 17.36 -4.16
CA ASP A 87 18.66 17.69 -4.63
C ASP A 87 18.66 17.76 -6.17
N MET A 88 18.09 16.76 -6.83
CA MET A 88 18.19 16.56 -8.28
C MET A 88 16.82 16.42 -8.93
N LEU A 89 16.68 17.02 -10.12
CA LEU A 89 15.60 16.78 -11.07
C LEU A 89 16.22 16.46 -12.43
N SER A 90 15.92 15.31 -13.01
CA SER A 90 16.51 14.89 -14.28
C SER A 90 15.48 14.36 -15.26
N PHE A 91 15.87 14.37 -16.54
CA PHE A 91 15.16 13.61 -17.56
C PHE A 91 16.15 12.98 -18.56
N SER A 92 15.80 11.80 -19.06
CA SER A 92 16.37 11.14 -20.23
C SER A 92 15.26 10.82 -21.24
N MET A 93 15.60 10.49 -22.48
CA MET A 93 14.65 9.93 -23.44
C MET A 93 14.90 8.43 -23.52
N ASP A 94 13.88 7.64 -23.21
CA ASP A 94 13.97 6.19 -23.21
C ASP A 94 12.74 5.58 -23.91
N PRO A 95 12.84 4.37 -24.48
CA PRO A 95 11.68 3.62 -24.96
C PRO A 95 10.64 3.44 -23.86
N PHE A 96 9.36 3.60 -24.18
CA PHE A 96 8.28 3.47 -23.19
C PHE A 96 8.29 2.11 -22.48
N GLU A 97 8.70 1.04 -23.16
CA GLU A 97 8.83 -0.32 -22.59
C GLU A 97 9.91 -0.43 -21.52
N ASP A 98 10.96 0.40 -21.58
CA ASP A 98 12.09 0.38 -20.65
C ASP A 98 11.85 1.24 -19.40
N LEU A 99 10.76 2.02 -19.38
CA LEU A 99 10.37 2.79 -18.19
C LEU A 99 9.93 1.88 -17.04
N SER A 100 10.14 2.33 -15.80
CA SER A 100 9.58 1.69 -14.61
C SER A 100 8.05 1.69 -14.64
N ASP A 101 7.42 0.73 -13.97
CA ASP A 101 5.95 0.63 -13.95
C ASP A 101 5.30 1.84 -13.29
N ASP A 102 5.95 2.42 -12.28
CA ASP A 102 5.53 3.67 -11.66
C ASP A 102 5.45 4.82 -12.67
N LEU A 103 6.44 4.92 -13.57
CA LEU A 103 6.45 5.96 -14.58
C LEU A 103 5.49 5.63 -15.73
N LYS A 104 5.37 4.37 -16.16
CA LYS A 104 4.32 3.94 -17.11
C LYS A 104 2.91 4.26 -16.59
N ARG A 105 2.66 4.06 -15.28
CA ARG A 105 1.42 4.46 -14.60
C ARG A 105 1.23 5.97 -14.61
N PHE A 106 2.29 6.73 -14.35
CA PHE A 106 2.24 8.19 -14.40
C PHE A 106 1.80 8.73 -15.77
N TYR A 107 2.28 8.14 -16.87
CA TYR A 107 1.81 8.44 -18.24
C TYR A 107 0.33 8.05 -18.45
N ARG A 108 -0.05 6.85 -18.03
CA ARG A 108 -1.43 6.34 -18.15
C ARG A 108 -2.44 7.21 -17.39
N ARG A 109 -2.12 7.66 -16.17
CA ARG A 109 -2.97 8.59 -15.38
C ARG A 109 -3.15 9.94 -16.06
N ALA A 110 -2.13 10.41 -16.78
CA ALA A 110 -2.24 11.58 -17.64
C ALA A 110 -3.03 11.30 -18.95
N GLY A 111 -3.56 10.09 -19.13
CA GLY A 111 -4.31 9.67 -20.33
C GLY A 111 -3.45 9.71 -21.59
N ILE A 112 -2.15 9.42 -21.44
CA ILE A 112 -1.15 9.31 -22.50
C ILE A 112 -0.81 7.82 -22.63
N HIS A 113 -0.90 7.29 -23.85
CA HIS A 113 -0.65 5.87 -24.15
C HIS A 113 0.39 5.78 -25.27
N PRO A 114 1.68 5.92 -24.96
CA PRO A 114 2.75 5.75 -25.94
C PRO A 114 2.81 4.30 -26.46
N GLU A 115 3.32 4.10 -27.67
CA GLU A 115 3.67 2.75 -28.14
C GLU A 115 4.92 2.22 -27.40
N ALA A 116 5.09 0.90 -27.28
CA ALA A 116 6.20 0.30 -26.51
C ALA A 116 7.59 0.85 -26.90
N ILE A 117 7.82 1.00 -28.20
CA ILE A 117 9.07 1.51 -28.78
C ILE A 117 9.11 3.04 -28.90
N GLU A 118 8.07 3.76 -28.42
CA GLU A 118 8.02 5.21 -28.54
C GLU A 118 8.93 5.85 -27.50
N GLU A 119 9.90 6.65 -27.98
CA GLU A 119 10.77 7.47 -27.14
C GLU A 119 9.97 8.53 -26.37
N VAL A 120 10.04 8.44 -25.05
CA VAL A 120 9.36 9.32 -24.11
C VAL A 120 10.30 9.73 -22.98
N PRO A 121 10.06 10.88 -22.32
CA PRO A 121 10.92 11.28 -21.23
C PRO A 121 10.80 10.36 -20.02
N PHE A 122 11.90 9.73 -19.63
CA PHE A 122 12.10 9.21 -18.28
C PHE A 122 12.31 10.40 -17.35
N LEU A 123 11.55 10.48 -16.25
CA LEU A 123 11.51 11.63 -15.36
C LEU A 123 11.85 11.20 -13.93
N LEU A 124 12.78 11.91 -13.29
CA LEU A 124 13.25 11.56 -11.95
C LEU A 124 13.42 12.81 -11.08
N SER A 125 12.92 12.77 -9.85
CA SER A 125 13.18 13.76 -8.80
C SER A 125 13.78 13.05 -7.57
N LYS A 126 14.93 13.54 -7.08
CA LYS A 126 15.55 13.10 -5.82
C LYS A 126 15.73 14.32 -4.92
N PRO A 127 14.83 14.56 -3.94
CA PRO A 127 15.07 15.58 -2.92
C PRO A 127 16.23 15.17 -1.98
N THR A 128 16.89 16.15 -1.35
CA THR A 128 17.95 15.90 -0.36
C THR A 128 17.49 14.92 0.72
N ASN A 129 18.32 13.91 1.03
CA ASN A 129 18.02 12.87 2.03
C ASN A 129 16.69 12.13 1.80
N ARG A 130 16.19 12.07 0.55
CA ARG A 130 15.00 11.30 0.17
C ARG A 130 15.30 10.38 -1.01
N LEU A 131 14.54 9.30 -1.09
CA LEU A 131 14.57 8.39 -2.24
C LEU A 131 14.09 9.11 -3.52
N ALA A 132 14.62 8.64 -4.65
CA ALA A 132 14.19 9.13 -5.94
C ALA A 132 12.73 8.73 -6.22
N ARG A 133 11.97 9.63 -6.83
CA ARG A 133 10.55 9.48 -7.13
C ARG A 133 10.19 10.16 -8.45
N ASN A 134 8.97 9.92 -8.93
CA ASN A 134 8.41 10.71 -10.02
C ASN A 134 8.26 12.19 -9.60
N PRO A 135 8.51 13.15 -10.50
CA PRO A 135 8.31 14.57 -10.20
C PRO A 135 6.85 14.92 -9.90
N ASP A 136 6.65 15.86 -8.97
CA ASP A 136 5.33 16.43 -8.69
C ASP A 136 4.98 17.57 -9.66
N ASP A 137 3.77 18.12 -9.52
CA ASP A 137 3.23 19.17 -10.39
C ASP A 137 4.10 20.44 -10.43
N ASP A 138 4.76 20.81 -9.33
CA ASP A 138 5.62 21.99 -9.27
C ASP A 138 6.98 21.73 -9.92
N GLU A 139 7.52 20.53 -9.70
CA GLU A 139 8.74 20.07 -10.33
C GLU A 139 8.58 19.93 -11.85
N LEU A 140 7.44 19.43 -12.33
CA LEU A 140 7.11 19.39 -13.76
C LEU A 140 7.01 20.79 -14.37
N ARG A 141 6.43 21.76 -13.65
CA ARG A 141 6.37 23.17 -14.11
C ARG A 141 7.76 23.77 -14.20
N LEU A 142 8.62 23.49 -13.21
CA LEU A 142 10.01 23.93 -13.22
C LEU A 142 10.77 23.34 -14.40
N LEU A 143 10.69 22.01 -14.59
CA LEU A 143 11.33 21.31 -15.70
C LEU A 143 10.84 21.85 -17.05
N LEU A 144 9.54 22.01 -17.24
CA LEU A 144 8.94 22.59 -18.44
C LEU A 144 9.50 23.98 -18.75
N ARG A 145 9.59 24.84 -17.73
CA ARG A 145 10.12 26.20 -17.86
C ARG A 145 11.60 26.20 -18.22
N VAL A 146 12.39 25.33 -17.58
CA VAL A 146 13.83 25.18 -17.85
C VAL A 146 14.08 24.68 -19.27
N LEU A 147 13.38 23.62 -19.70
CA LEU A 147 13.48 23.07 -21.05
C LEU A 147 13.18 24.11 -22.12
N ASN A 148 12.06 24.83 -21.98
CA ASN A 148 11.70 25.89 -22.93
C ASN A 148 12.72 27.04 -22.92
N GLY A 149 13.27 27.38 -21.75
CA GLY A 149 14.33 28.37 -21.62
C GLY A 149 15.61 27.97 -22.35
N LEU A 150 16.08 26.74 -22.15
CA LEU A 150 17.28 26.20 -22.80
C LEU A 150 17.10 26.13 -24.32
N VAL A 151 15.96 25.60 -24.80
CA VAL A 151 15.64 25.56 -26.24
C VAL A 151 15.60 26.97 -26.84
N ALA A 152 15.00 27.94 -26.15
CA ALA A 152 14.92 29.32 -26.64
C ALA A 152 16.29 30.02 -26.66
N ALA A 153 17.15 29.75 -25.68
CA ALA A 153 18.51 30.27 -25.62
C ALA A 153 19.36 29.71 -26.77
N ASP A 154 19.26 28.41 -27.02
CA ASP A 154 20.00 27.72 -28.08
C ASP A 154 19.54 28.16 -29.48
N CYS A 155 18.23 28.33 -29.68
CA CYS A 155 17.68 28.87 -30.93
C CYS A 155 18.20 30.29 -31.25
N GLN A 156 18.58 31.05 -30.23
CA GLN A 156 19.17 32.39 -30.38
C GLN A 156 20.70 32.36 -30.48
N GLY A 157 21.34 31.18 -30.35
CA GLY A 157 22.80 31.03 -30.35
C GLY A 157 23.45 31.64 -29.11
N LEU A 158 22.76 31.67 -27.97
CA LEU A 158 23.24 32.32 -26.74
C LEU A 158 23.88 31.34 -25.75
N LEU A 159 23.75 30.03 -25.94
CA LEU A 159 24.31 29.03 -25.03
C LEU A 159 25.78 28.75 -25.33
N GLU A 160 26.65 29.16 -24.41
CA GLU A 160 28.07 28.83 -24.36
C GLU A 160 28.41 28.29 -22.96
N PRO A 161 28.03 27.04 -22.63
CA PRO A 161 28.26 26.49 -21.31
C PRO A 161 29.77 26.30 -21.07
N THR A 162 30.16 26.37 -19.80
CA THR A 162 31.57 26.32 -19.37
C THR A 162 31.73 25.43 -18.15
N GLU A 163 32.97 25.10 -17.83
CA GLU A 163 33.32 24.47 -16.55
C GLU A 163 32.98 25.41 -15.38
N LEU A 164 32.77 24.81 -14.21
CA LEU A 164 32.34 25.51 -13.00
C LEU A 164 33.39 26.52 -12.50
N ASP A 165 34.67 26.25 -12.75
CA ASP A 165 35.83 27.05 -12.35
C ASP A 165 36.33 28.01 -13.45
N ASP A 166 35.55 28.21 -14.53
CA ASP A 166 35.93 29.12 -15.62
C ASP A 166 36.20 30.56 -15.10
N PRO A 167 37.38 31.15 -15.38
CA PRO A 167 37.75 32.48 -14.89
C PRO A 167 36.83 33.62 -15.40
N GLY A 168 36.14 33.40 -16.52
CA GLY A 168 35.16 34.31 -17.10
C GLY A 168 33.75 34.17 -16.51
N GLY A 169 33.53 33.20 -15.62
CA GLY A 169 32.25 32.89 -15.00
C GLY A 169 31.38 31.93 -15.82
N VAL A 170 30.46 31.28 -15.11
CA VAL A 170 29.56 30.26 -15.66
C VAL A 170 28.49 30.92 -16.52
N CYS A 171 28.14 30.28 -17.63
CA CYS A 171 26.99 30.64 -18.46
C CYS A 171 25.71 30.63 -17.60
N THR A 172 25.13 31.81 -17.36
CA THR A 172 23.96 31.98 -16.50
C THR A 172 22.75 32.37 -17.32
N LEU A 173 21.73 31.52 -17.28
CA LEU A 173 20.46 31.66 -17.97
C LEU A 173 19.41 32.25 -17.01
N ALA A 174 19.01 33.50 -17.24
CA ALA A 174 17.91 34.13 -16.51
C ALA A 174 16.57 33.89 -17.22
N LEU A 175 15.64 33.22 -16.54
CA LEU A 175 14.30 32.86 -17.01
C LEU A 175 13.25 33.74 -16.33
N THR A 176 12.76 34.76 -17.03
CA THR A 176 11.82 35.74 -16.48
C THR A 176 10.43 35.70 -17.12
N GLY A 177 9.38 35.99 -16.35
CA GLY A 177 8.00 36.06 -16.81
C GLY A 177 7.11 34.93 -16.26
N GLU A 178 5.79 35.10 -16.39
CA GLU A 178 4.81 34.10 -15.95
C GLU A 178 4.52 33.06 -17.04
N GLY A 179 4.44 31.78 -16.64
CA GLY A 179 4.07 30.66 -17.51
C GLY A 179 5.26 29.85 -18.07
N PRO A 180 4.96 28.87 -18.94
CA PRO A 180 5.95 27.86 -19.39
C PRO A 180 6.94 28.37 -20.43
N ALA A 181 6.72 29.53 -21.05
CA ALA A 181 7.58 30.12 -22.08
C ALA A 181 8.29 31.39 -21.54
N PRO A 182 9.41 31.24 -20.82
CA PRO A 182 10.10 32.36 -20.19
C PRO A 182 10.83 33.24 -21.21
N ARG A 183 11.00 34.53 -20.87
CA ARG A 183 11.98 35.39 -21.52
C ARG A 183 13.37 35.01 -21.04
N VAL A 184 14.27 34.87 -21.99
CA VAL A 184 15.63 34.42 -21.77
C VAL A 184 16.60 35.59 -21.85
N ALA A 185 17.49 35.69 -20.87
CA ALA A 185 18.72 36.49 -20.95
C ALA A 185 19.90 35.62 -20.53
N VAL A 186 21.05 35.78 -21.18
CA VAL A 186 22.28 35.06 -20.83
C VAL A 186 23.33 36.05 -20.35
N THR A 187 23.91 35.77 -19.20
CA THR A 187 25.05 36.50 -18.61
C THR A 187 26.17 35.52 -18.26
N ARG A 188 27.35 36.04 -17.96
CA ARG A 188 28.45 35.25 -17.38
C ARG A 188 28.78 35.83 -16.02
N GLU A 189 28.71 35.00 -15.00
CA GLU A 189 29.01 35.39 -13.62
C GLU A 189 29.64 34.22 -12.85
N PRO A 190 30.51 34.48 -11.86
CA PRO A 190 31.01 33.44 -10.98
C PRO A 190 29.87 32.82 -10.17
N LEU A 191 29.84 31.48 -10.08
CA LEU A 191 28.90 30.77 -9.23
C LEU A 191 29.62 30.37 -7.92
N PRO A 192 29.17 30.85 -6.74
CA PRO A 192 29.79 30.45 -5.48
C PRO A 192 29.58 28.96 -5.21
N ILE A 193 30.64 28.28 -4.79
CA ILE A 193 30.63 26.87 -4.39
C ILE A 193 30.63 26.82 -2.87
N GLU A 194 29.46 26.54 -2.28
CA GLU A 194 29.34 26.31 -0.83
C GLU A 194 29.42 24.80 -0.55
N PRO A 195 30.35 24.34 0.29
CA PRO A 195 30.48 22.90 0.58
C PRO A 195 29.22 22.40 1.29
N PRO A 196 28.68 21.22 0.93
CA PRO A 196 27.56 20.63 1.66
C PRO A 196 27.97 20.35 3.11
N PRO A 197 27.03 20.37 4.06
CA PRO A 197 27.30 19.90 5.42
C PRO A 197 27.76 18.44 5.36
N ALA A 198 28.73 18.06 6.21
CA ALA A 198 29.19 16.68 6.27
C ALA A 198 28.00 15.74 6.53
N PRO A 199 27.87 14.62 5.79
CA PRO A 199 26.83 13.64 6.08
C PRO A 199 27.01 13.20 7.53
N SER A 200 25.95 13.34 8.32
CA SER A 200 25.91 12.70 9.62
C SER A 200 25.95 11.20 9.35
N PRO A 201 26.87 10.43 9.97
CA PRO A 201 26.91 8.99 9.77
C PRO A 201 25.54 8.44 10.17
N PHE A 202 24.76 8.03 9.18
CA PHE A 202 23.40 7.57 9.36
C PHE A 202 23.44 6.12 9.83
N ILE A 203 23.86 5.91 11.09
CA ILE A 203 23.54 4.72 11.89
C ILE A 203 23.28 5.13 13.34
N ALA A 204 22.02 4.90 13.74
CA ALA A 204 21.52 4.65 15.08
C ALA A 204 22.03 5.57 16.21
N SER A 205 21.42 6.75 16.33
CA SER A 205 21.25 7.41 17.64
C SER A 205 20.11 6.79 18.47
N GLY A 206 19.32 5.85 17.93
CA GLY A 206 18.07 5.37 18.56
C GLY A 206 18.15 4.08 19.41
N ILE A 207 19.12 3.18 19.21
CA ILE A 207 19.19 1.92 20.00
C ILE A 207 20.32 1.99 21.01
N ASN A 208 19.97 1.97 22.30
CA ASN A 208 20.94 1.84 23.38
C ASN A 208 21.49 0.40 23.46
N LEU A 209 22.47 0.08 22.60
CA LEU A 209 23.17 -1.21 22.62
C LEU A 209 23.87 -1.53 23.96
N ALA A 210 24.01 -0.55 24.86
CA ALA A 210 24.52 -0.78 26.21
C ALA A 210 23.49 -1.43 27.14
N GLY A 211 22.19 -1.34 26.84
CA GLY A 211 21.09 -1.96 27.60
C GLY A 211 20.84 -3.43 27.26
N LEU A 212 21.33 -3.91 26.12
CA LEU A 212 21.11 -5.28 25.65
C LEU A 212 22.17 -6.27 26.15
N PRO A 213 21.81 -7.54 26.42
CA PRO A 213 22.76 -8.54 26.89
C PRO A 213 23.82 -8.87 25.83
N ARG A 214 25.10 -8.76 26.23
CA ARG A 214 26.24 -9.12 25.39
C ARG A 214 26.34 -10.63 25.23
N ARG A 215 26.43 -11.09 23.99
CA ARG A 215 26.54 -12.50 23.61
C ARG A 215 27.94 -12.78 23.09
N GLY A 216 28.49 -13.95 23.39
CA GLY A 216 29.81 -14.38 22.90
C GLY A 216 29.80 -14.87 21.45
N GLN A 217 28.74 -14.62 20.69
CA GLN A 217 28.46 -15.18 19.37
C GLN A 217 29.06 -14.34 18.25
N THR A 218 29.25 -14.97 17.09
CA THR A 218 29.57 -14.31 15.83
C THR A 218 28.33 -14.28 14.94
N TRP A 219 27.98 -13.11 14.40
CA TRP A 219 26.90 -13.02 13.41
C TRP A 219 27.46 -12.76 12.02
N LEU A 220 26.94 -13.46 11.03
CA LEU A 220 27.25 -13.27 9.61
C LEU A 220 26.17 -12.39 9.00
N VAL A 221 26.57 -11.37 8.23
CA VAL A 221 25.66 -10.44 7.56
C VAL A 221 25.96 -10.42 6.07
N GLY A 222 24.97 -10.66 5.23
CA GLY A 222 25.14 -10.65 3.78
C GLY A 222 23.90 -10.28 2.99
N MET A 223 24.10 -9.95 1.72
CA MET A 223 23.04 -9.61 0.77
C MET A 223 23.18 -10.44 -0.51
N PRO A 224 22.91 -11.75 -0.46
CA PRO A 224 22.84 -12.58 -1.66
C PRO A 224 21.71 -12.15 -2.62
N PRO A 225 21.87 -12.38 -3.94
CA PRO A 225 20.84 -12.08 -4.93
C PRO A 225 19.71 -13.10 -4.93
N LEU A 226 18.46 -12.66 -5.11
CA LEU A 226 17.31 -13.55 -5.30
C LEU A 226 17.32 -14.22 -6.69
N PRO A 227 16.62 -15.36 -6.91
CA PRO A 227 16.51 -16.02 -8.20
C PRO A 227 15.96 -15.09 -9.28
N GLY A 228 16.63 -15.04 -10.42
CA GLY A 228 16.33 -14.11 -11.51
C GLY A 228 17.05 -12.75 -11.41
N GLY A 229 17.69 -12.45 -10.28
CA GLY A 229 18.53 -11.26 -10.12
C GLY A 229 19.86 -11.38 -10.89
N VAL A 230 20.26 -10.28 -11.53
CA VAL A 230 21.56 -10.19 -12.23
C VAL A 230 22.65 -9.86 -11.22
N LYS A 231 23.72 -10.65 -11.21
CA LYS A 231 24.88 -10.42 -10.35
C LYS A 231 25.50 -9.06 -10.68
N ASP A 232 25.69 -8.22 -9.66
CA ASP A 232 26.25 -6.86 -9.76
C ASP A 232 25.35 -5.83 -10.47
N ASP A 233 24.02 -6.06 -10.49
CA ASP A 233 23.03 -5.04 -10.87
C ASP A 233 22.42 -4.37 -9.61
N ASP A 234 22.56 -3.06 -9.52
CA ASP A 234 22.07 -2.26 -8.38
C ASP A 234 20.54 -2.15 -8.33
N ARG A 235 19.86 -2.48 -9.44
CA ARG A 235 18.37 -2.54 -9.53
C ARG A 235 17.80 -3.90 -9.16
N SER A 236 18.66 -4.87 -8.82
CA SER A 236 18.24 -6.22 -8.45
C SER A 236 17.83 -6.31 -6.98
N MET A 237 16.70 -6.96 -6.72
CA MET A 237 16.28 -7.31 -5.36
C MET A 237 17.23 -8.35 -4.76
N ARG A 238 17.68 -8.09 -3.54
CA ARG A 238 18.58 -8.91 -2.74
C ARG A 238 17.94 -9.29 -1.42
N LEU A 239 18.33 -10.44 -0.90
CA LEU A 239 17.90 -10.90 0.42
C LEU A 239 18.99 -10.54 1.43
N LEU A 240 18.75 -9.56 2.29
CA LEU A 240 19.60 -9.35 3.46
C LEU A 240 19.38 -10.50 4.45
N LEU A 241 20.47 -11.12 4.89
CA LEU A 241 20.49 -12.17 5.90
C LEU A 241 21.41 -11.76 7.05
N VAL A 242 20.90 -11.87 8.28
CA VAL A 242 21.67 -11.82 9.53
C VAL A 242 21.56 -13.19 10.19
N VAL A 243 22.68 -13.89 10.30
CA VAL A 243 22.73 -15.29 10.75
C VAL A 243 23.66 -15.42 11.94
N ASP A 244 23.25 -16.16 12.95
CA ASP A 244 24.13 -16.58 14.03
C ASP A 244 25.00 -17.77 13.58
N GLU A 245 26.33 -17.56 13.48
CA GLU A 245 27.28 -18.52 12.91
C GLU A 245 27.26 -19.87 13.66
N ASP A 246 27.12 -19.84 14.98
CA ASP A 246 27.22 -21.05 15.82
C ASP A 246 25.94 -21.92 15.75
N SER A 247 24.78 -21.30 15.57
CA SER A 247 23.47 -21.97 15.60
C SER A 247 22.80 -22.09 14.23
N THR A 248 23.41 -21.48 13.19
CA THR A 248 22.87 -21.34 11.82
C THR A 248 21.47 -20.75 11.78
N MET A 249 21.04 -20.11 12.86
CA MET A 249 19.70 -19.53 13.00
C MET A 249 19.67 -18.16 12.33
N ILE A 250 18.68 -17.95 11.47
CA ILE A 250 18.40 -16.66 10.85
C ILE A 250 17.80 -15.74 11.92
N ARG A 251 18.57 -14.70 12.28
CA ARG A 251 18.16 -13.65 13.21
C ARG A 251 17.31 -12.59 12.52
N GLN A 252 17.59 -12.34 11.25
CA GLN A 252 16.79 -11.48 10.39
C GLN A 252 16.95 -11.86 8.93
N ALA A 253 15.85 -11.80 8.18
CA ALA A 253 15.85 -11.86 6.71
C ALA A 253 14.96 -10.74 6.15
N ARG A 254 15.43 -10.00 5.16
CA ARG A 254 14.63 -8.92 4.52
C ARG A 254 14.98 -8.78 3.04
N SER A 255 13.97 -8.73 2.18
CA SER A 255 14.14 -8.45 0.76
C SER A 255 14.26 -6.95 0.54
N LEU A 256 15.35 -6.51 -0.08
CA LEU A 256 15.72 -5.11 -0.25
C LEU A 256 16.32 -4.90 -1.65
N PHE A 257 16.26 -3.70 -2.20
CA PHE A 257 17.09 -3.39 -3.38
C PHE A 257 18.57 -3.38 -3.00
N ALA A 258 19.46 -3.69 -3.94
CA ALA A 258 20.90 -3.75 -3.69
C ALA A 258 21.51 -2.42 -3.19
N ASP A 259 20.84 -1.30 -3.47
CA ASP A 259 21.19 0.05 -3.05
C ASP A 259 20.45 0.56 -1.80
N ASP A 260 19.51 -0.21 -1.25
CA ASP A 260 18.75 0.17 -0.05
C ASP A 260 19.54 -0.08 1.24
N LEU A 261 20.52 0.79 1.48
CA LEU A 261 21.36 0.75 2.68
C LEU A 261 20.55 1.05 3.96
N HIS A 262 19.50 1.87 3.86
CA HIS A 262 18.65 2.25 4.98
C HIS A 262 17.84 1.05 5.49
N GLY A 263 17.12 0.38 4.59
CA GLY A 263 16.38 -0.84 4.91
C GLY A 263 17.29 -1.96 5.42
N ALA A 264 18.56 -1.98 4.96
CA ALA A 264 19.56 -2.93 5.43
C ALA A 264 20.02 -2.64 6.87
N ILE A 265 20.23 -1.36 7.20
CA ILE A 265 20.58 -0.92 8.56
C ILE A 265 19.45 -1.22 9.53
N ASP A 266 18.20 -0.94 9.16
CA ASP A 266 17.03 -1.19 10.00
C ASP A 266 16.84 -2.67 10.30
N ALA A 267 17.05 -3.53 9.30
CA ALA A 267 16.99 -4.97 9.49
C ALA A 267 18.12 -5.50 10.39
N ILE A 268 19.35 -4.95 10.28
CA ILE A 268 20.43 -5.28 11.22
C ILE A 268 20.07 -4.83 12.65
N ASN A 269 19.41 -3.67 12.78
CA ASN A 269 18.95 -3.16 14.06
C ASN A 269 17.89 -4.07 14.71
N ALA A 270 16.89 -4.50 13.92
CA ALA A 270 15.86 -5.45 14.36
C ALA A 270 16.46 -6.80 14.82
N ALA A 271 17.57 -7.24 14.23
CA ALA A 271 18.25 -8.46 14.65
C ALA A 271 18.75 -8.40 16.10
N PHE A 272 19.12 -7.21 16.62
CA PHE A 272 19.53 -7.05 18.02
C PHE A 272 18.35 -7.16 19.00
N GLY A 273 17.16 -6.74 18.56
CA GLY A 273 15.91 -6.81 19.32
C GLY A 273 15.25 -8.19 19.32
N GLY A 274 15.79 -9.17 18.59
CA GLY A 274 15.20 -10.51 18.49
C GLY A 274 14.06 -10.60 17.47
N GLY A 275 14.14 -9.86 16.35
CA GLY A 275 13.11 -9.69 15.32
C GLY A 275 12.56 -10.92 14.58
N THR A 276 12.75 -12.15 15.07
CA THR A 276 12.06 -13.35 14.60
C THR A 276 11.49 -14.16 15.77
N PRO A 277 10.31 -14.82 15.63
CA PRO A 277 9.70 -15.60 16.71
C PRO A 277 10.66 -16.67 17.27
N GLY A 278 11.03 -16.51 18.55
CA GLY A 278 11.96 -17.41 19.26
C GLY A 278 13.41 -16.94 19.32
N ALA A 279 13.79 -15.86 18.62
CA ALA A 279 15.10 -15.25 18.75
C ALA A 279 15.17 -14.36 20.00
N VAL A 280 16.14 -14.61 20.89
CA VAL A 280 16.31 -13.81 22.11
C VAL A 280 17.13 -12.56 21.80
N PRO A 281 16.73 -11.36 22.28
CA PRO A 281 17.49 -10.13 22.12
C PRO A 281 18.94 -10.25 22.62
N GLY A 282 19.84 -9.49 21.98
CA GLY A 282 21.24 -9.39 22.40
C GLY A 282 22.19 -8.86 21.33
N VAL A 283 23.38 -8.47 21.77
CA VAL A 283 24.44 -7.91 20.92
C VAL A 283 25.57 -8.92 20.77
N PRO A 284 25.99 -9.30 19.56
CA PRO A 284 27.07 -10.27 19.34
C PRO A 284 28.44 -9.70 19.75
N ALA A 285 29.39 -10.60 19.97
CA ALA A 285 30.78 -10.22 20.21
C ALA A 285 31.47 -9.81 18.90
N ARG A 286 31.07 -10.45 17.79
CA ARG A 286 31.65 -10.24 16.46
C ARG A 286 30.58 -10.25 15.38
N MET A 287 30.75 -9.41 14.36
CA MET A 287 29.95 -9.39 13.15
C MET A 287 30.86 -9.47 11.92
N VAL A 288 30.56 -10.38 11.01
CA VAL A 288 31.30 -10.59 9.76
C VAL A 288 30.39 -10.26 8.59
N PHE A 289 30.80 -9.30 7.77
CA PHE A 289 30.02 -8.80 6.65
C PHE A 289 30.55 -9.37 5.34
N SER A 290 29.67 -9.88 4.49
CA SER A 290 30.02 -10.30 3.12
C SER A 290 29.86 -9.18 2.09
N SER A 291 29.18 -8.08 2.43
CA SER A 291 29.13 -6.86 1.62
C SER A 291 30.10 -5.81 2.15
N ARG A 292 30.96 -5.29 1.26
CA ARG A 292 31.96 -4.27 1.62
C ARG A 292 31.30 -2.94 1.94
N ARG A 293 30.29 -2.57 1.15
CA ARG A 293 29.50 -1.34 1.29
C ARG A 293 28.80 -1.29 2.65
N LEU A 294 28.09 -2.36 3.00
CA LEU A 294 27.40 -2.49 4.28
C LEU A 294 28.37 -2.48 5.47
N TYR A 295 29.54 -3.11 5.30
CA TYR A 295 30.59 -3.07 6.31
C TYR A 295 31.13 -1.65 6.53
N ASP A 296 31.45 -0.91 5.46
CA ASP A 296 32.03 0.43 5.61
C ASP A 296 31.02 1.41 6.23
N ALA A 297 29.73 1.26 5.91
CA ALA A 297 28.64 2.01 6.54
C ALA A 297 28.43 1.66 8.03
N VAL A 298 28.46 0.36 8.38
CA VAL A 298 28.00 -0.13 9.70
C VAL A 298 29.10 -0.36 10.73
N ALA A 299 30.27 -0.80 10.29
CA ALA A 299 31.35 -1.20 11.18
C ALA A 299 31.86 -0.07 12.11
N PRO A 300 31.97 1.21 11.70
CA PRO A 300 32.46 2.27 12.58
C PRO A 300 31.59 2.47 13.84
N ALA A 301 30.26 2.49 13.66
CA ALA A 301 29.29 2.68 14.74
C ALA A 301 29.28 1.47 15.69
N LEU A 302 29.25 0.25 15.17
CA LEU A 302 29.25 -0.98 15.97
C LEU A 302 30.56 -1.16 16.76
N ARG A 303 31.71 -0.77 16.19
CA ARG A 303 33.00 -0.78 16.89
C ARG A 303 33.05 0.20 18.06
N ALA A 304 32.46 1.39 17.90
CA ALA A 304 32.33 2.36 18.98
C ALA A 304 31.51 1.78 20.15
N GLN A 305 30.59 0.86 19.85
CA GLN A 305 29.78 0.11 20.80
C GLN A 305 30.40 -1.24 21.20
N GLY A 306 31.70 -1.49 20.93
CA GLY A 306 32.43 -2.66 21.41
C GLY A 306 32.14 -3.98 20.69
N VAL A 307 31.50 -3.96 19.52
CA VAL A 307 31.35 -5.14 18.65
C VAL A 307 32.55 -5.24 17.71
N GLN A 308 33.12 -6.44 17.57
CA GLN A 308 34.20 -6.66 16.60
C GLN A 308 33.61 -6.81 15.19
N CYS A 309 33.89 -5.88 14.29
CA CYS A 309 33.42 -5.98 12.90
C CYS A 309 34.55 -6.40 11.95
N GLU A 310 34.26 -7.32 11.05
CA GLU A 310 35.17 -7.79 10.00
C GLU A 310 34.45 -7.89 8.65
N PHE A 311 35.18 -7.66 7.57
CA PHE A 311 34.70 -7.90 6.21
C PHE A 311 35.31 -9.20 5.69
N SER A 312 34.47 -10.14 5.26
CA SER A 312 34.88 -11.37 4.59
C SER A 312 33.97 -11.65 3.38
N PRO A 313 34.49 -11.52 2.14
CA PRO A 313 33.70 -11.75 0.93
C PRO A 313 33.36 -13.23 0.68
N SER A 314 33.89 -14.16 1.49
CA SER A 314 33.73 -15.62 1.37
C SER A 314 33.15 -16.19 2.66
N ALA A 315 31.93 -15.77 3.00
CA ALA A 315 31.18 -16.34 4.11
C ALA A 315 30.36 -17.53 3.59
N ASP A 316 31.04 -18.68 3.40
CA ASP A 316 30.47 -19.88 2.74
C ASP A 316 29.14 -20.33 3.38
N ILE A 317 28.98 -20.16 4.69
CA ILE A 317 27.75 -20.47 5.45
C ILE A 317 26.55 -19.62 5.00
N LEU A 318 26.75 -18.35 4.64
CA LEU A 318 25.67 -17.49 4.14
C LEU A 318 25.20 -17.92 2.75
N GLN A 319 26.11 -18.52 1.95
CA GLN A 319 25.75 -19.04 0.64
C GLN A 319 24.94 -20.35 0.77
N GLU A 320 25.34 -21.26 1.66
CA GLU A 320 24.59 -22.50 1.94
C GLU A 320 23.18 -22.20 2.49
N ILE A 321 23.05 -21.29 3.46
CA ILE A 321 21.74 -20.89 4.02
C ILE A 321 20.87 -20.15 2.99
N HIS A 322 21.49 -19.37 2.11
CA HIS A 322 20.79 -18.76 0.99
C HIS A 322 20.26 -19.81 0.01
N GLU A 323 21.08 -20.81 -0.35
CA GLU A 323 20.66 -21.92 -1.23
C GLU A 323 19.49 -22.71 -0.60
N ASP A 324 19.53 -23.02 0.70
CA ASP A 324 18.45 -23.70 1.43
C ASP A 324 17.16 -22.85 1.54
N ALA A 325 17.29 -21.55 1.81
CA ALA A 325 16.15 -20.62 1.86
C ALA A 325 15.52 -20.44 0.48
N MET A 326 16.32 -20.46 -0.59
CA MET A 326 15.83 -20.41 -1.96
C MET A 326 15.15 -21.72 -2.38
N GLU A 327 15.62 -22.88 -1.92
CA GLU A 327 14.95 -24.17 -2.13
C GLU A 327 13.58 -24.23 -1.42
N PHE A 328 13.47 -23.65 -0.21
CA PHE A 328 12.21 -23.50 0.52
C PHE A 328 11.22 -22.56 -0.19
N LEU A 329 11.70 -21.41 -0.68
CA LEU A 329 10.87 -20.44 -1.42
C LEU A 329 10.46 -20.97 -2.81
N ALA A 330 11.32 -21.74 -3.48
CA ALA A 330 10.98 -22.42 -4.75
C ALA A 330 9.93 -23.54 -4.58
N GLY A 331 9.66 -23.99 -3.35
CA GLY A 331 8.61 -24.95 -3.00
C GLY A 331 7.19 -24.38 -2.92
N GLN A 332 7.01 -23.05 -3.05
CA GLN A 332 5.71 -22.40 -3.15
C GLN A 332 5.61 -21.57 -4.43
N ALA A 333 5.09 -22.23 -5.48
CA ALA A 333 4.70 -21.71 -6.79
C ALA A 333 5.80 -21.04 -7.65
N PRO A 334 5.99 -21.48 -8.92
CA PRO A 334 6.98 -20.90 -9.80
C PRO A 334 6.57 -19.50 -10.26
N SER A 335 7.56 -18.62 -10.37
CA SER A 335 7.48 -17.37 -11.12
C SER A 335 7.14 -17.66 -12.59
N ALA A 336 6.47 -16.71 -13.25
CA ALA A 336 5.91 -16.80 -14.60
C ALA A 336 6.93 -17.05 -15.75
N GLY A 337 8.17 -17.46 -15.46
CA GLY A 337 9.23 -17.70 -16.44
C GLY A 337 9.47 -19.15 -16.83
N GLU A 338 9.05 -20.15 -16.04
CA GLU A 338 9.32 -21.56 -16.35
C GLU A 338 8.01 -22.34 -16.48
N ARG A 339 7.69 -22.76 -17.70
CA ARG A 339 6.62 -23.72 -18.02
C ARG A 339 7.01 -25.12 -17.51
N GLY A 340 7.10 -25.28 -16.19
CA GLY A 340 7.30 -26.54 -15.52
C GLY A 340 5.97 -27.27 -15.36
N GLU A 341 5.93 -28.53 -15.79
CA GLU A 341 4.80 -29.45 -15.55
C GLU A 341 4.52 -29.53 -14.05
N VAL A 342 3.30 -29.19 -13.63
CA VAL A 342 2.84 -29.42 -12.25
C VAL A 342 2.61 -30.93 -12.10
N GLU A 343 3.54 -31.63 -11.44
CA GLU A 343 3.34 -33.03 -11.06
C GLU A 343 2.22 -33.12 -10.01
N LEU A 344 1.08 -33.69 -10.42
CA LEU A 344 0.04 -34.15 -9.50
C LEU A 344 0.61 -35.29 -8.67
N ASP A 345 0.55 -35.17 -7.34
CA ASP A 345 0.80 -36.27 -6.42
C ASP A 345 -0.03 -37.50 -6.85
N ALA A 346 0.66 -38.53 -7.34
CA ALA A 346 0.05 -39.75 -7.88
C ALA A 346 -0.78 -40.53 -6.84
N ASP A 347 -0.68 -40.14 -5.57
CA ASP A 347 -1.35 -40.81 -4.43
C ASP A 347 -2.79 -40.31 -4.20
N LEU A 348 -3.25 -39.23 -4.87
CA LEU A 348 -4.61 -38.67 -4.69
C LEU A 348 -5.69 -39.30 -5.58
N GLU A 349 -5.36 -40.27 -6.44
CA GLU A 349 -6.30 -40.92 -7.36
C GLU A 349 -7.10 -42.08 -6.74
N SER A 350 -6.79 -42.50 -5.50
CA SER A 350 -7.17 -43.84 -5.03
C SER A 350 -8.62 -44.03 -4.54
N ASP A 351 -9.42 -42.97 -4.34
CA ASP A 351 -10.84 -43.06 -3.91
C ASP A 351 -11.80 -42.14 -4.70
N ALA A 352 -11.55 -41.93 -6.00
CA ALA A 352 -12.22 -40.91 -6.81
C ALA A 352 -13.71 -41.17 -7.17
N ASP A 353 -14.22 -42.40 -7.12
CA ASP A 353 -15.52 -42.73 -7.74
C ASP A 353 -16.74 -42.65 -6.81
N VAL A 354 -16.57 -42.30 -5.53
CA VAL A 354 -17.67 -42.23 -4.56
C VAL A 354 -17.84 -40.80 -4.04
N GLU A 355 -19.08 -40.29 -4.06
CA GLU A 355 -19.41 -39.02 -3.45
C GLU A 355 -19.26 -39.11 -1.93
N PRO A 356 -18.51 -38.19 -1.28
CA PRO A 356 -18.37 -38.18 0.17
C PRO A 356 -19.70 -38.09 0.89
N SER A 357 -19.72 -38.52 2.16
CA SER A 357 -20.91 -38.30 2.99
C SER A 357 -21.15 -36.79 3.20
N ALA A 358 -22.40 -36.41 3.46
CA ALA A 358 -22.74 -34.99 3.67
C ALA A 358 -21.99 -34.34 4.85
N ASP A 359 -21.52 -35.15 5.81
CA ASP A 359 -20.84 -34.73 7.05
C ASP A 359 -19.31 -35.00 7.01
N ASP A 360 -18.74 -35.35 5.85
CA ASP A 360 -17.30 -35.65 5.72
C ASP A 360 -16.53 -34.46 5.11
N LEU A 361 -16.29 -33.43 5.92
CA LEU A 361 -15.60 -32.21 5.48
C LEU A 361 -14.18 -32.48 4.94
N GLU A 362 -13.46 -33.44 5.52
CA GLU A 362 -12.08 -33.76 5.10
C GLU A 362 -12.05 -34.37 3.70
N ALA A 363 -12.96 -35.30 3.41
CA ALA A 363 -13.11 -35.86 2.07
C ALA A 363 -13.56 -34.80 1.04
N TRP A 364 -14.46 -33.88 1.43
CA TRP A 364 -14.84 -32.75 0.58
C TRP A 364 -13.66 -31.82 0.29
N ASN A 365 -12.86 -31.46 1.29
CA ASN A 365 -11.64 -30.66 1.11
C ASN A 365 -10.59 -31.37 0.24
N GLY A 366 -10.49 -32.69 0.32
CA GLY A 366 -9.64 -33.50 -0.57
C GLY A 366 -10.10 -33.45 -2.03
N ALA A 367 -11.41 -33.59 -2.27
CA ALA A 367 -11.98 -33.45 -3.61
C ALA A 367 -11.86 -32.03 -4.16
N ASP A 368 -11.97 -31.02 -3.28
CA ASP A 368 -11.84 -29.62 -3.65
C ASP A 368 -10.43 -29.29 -4.13
N ARG A 369 -9.39 -29.73 -3.40
CA ARG A 369 -7.99 -29.58 -3.83
C ARG A 369 -7.73 -30.17 -5.21
N ARG A 370 -8.29 -31.35 -5.50
CA ARG A 370 -8.17 -31.97 -6.84
C ARG A 370 -8.89 -31.16 -7.91
N LEU A 371 -10.10 -30.66 -7.63
CA LEU A 371 -10.84 -29.81 -8.58
C LEU A 371 -10.10 -28.50 -8.85
N MET A 372 -9.55 -27.85 -7.82
CA MET A 372 -8.77 -26.62 -7.94
C MET A 372 -7.48 -26.84 -8.73
N ALA A 373 -6.78 -27.97 -8.55
CA ALA A 373 -5.63 -28.32 -9.38
C ALA A 373 -6.00 -28.44 -10.87
N ARG A 374 -7.21 -28.94 -11.21
CA ARG A 374 -7.69 -28.96 -12.60
C ARG A 374 -7.98 -27.56 -13.15
N PHE A 375 -8.51 -26.66 -12.31
CA PHE A 375 -8.71 -25.25 -12.69
C PHE A 375 -7.38 -24.58 -13.00
N GLN A 376 -6.41 -24.69 -12.08
CA GLN A 376 -5.07 -24.15 -12.27
C GLN A 376 -4.43 -24.69 -13.54
N ARG A 377 -4.49 -26.01 -13.78
CA ARG A 377 -3.96 -26.60 -15.01
C ARG A 377 -4.59 -26.01 -16.27
N TYR A 378 -5.91 -25.81 -16.29
CA TYR A 378 -6.57 -25.17 -17.43
C TYR A 378 -6.11 -23.72 -17.64
N VAL A 379 -5.98 -22.97 -16.54
CA VAL A 379 -5.60 -21.56 -16.55
C VAL A 379 -4.15 -21.40 -17.03
N PHE A 380 -3.21 -22.19 -16.51
CA PHE A 380 -1.78 -22.04 -16.84
C PHE A 380 -1.34 -22.78 -18.10
N GLU A 381 -1.88 -23.96 -18.42
CA GLU A 381 -1.48 -24.73 -19.62
C GLU A 381 -2.32 -24.38 -20.87
N GLY A 382 -3.46 -23.70 -20.70
CA GLY A 382 -4.34 -23.37 -21.79
C GLY A 382 -3.84 -22.19 -22.63
N GLU A 383 -3.42 -22.44 -23.88
CA GLU A 383 -3.02 -21.39 -24.87
C GLU A 383 -4.07 -20.27 -25.09
N ARG A 384 -5.31 -20.44 -24.59
CA ARG A 384 -6.44 -19.50 -24.77
C ARG A 384 -7.02 -18.94 -23.47
N ALA A 385 -6.55 -19.37 -22.30
CA ALA A 385 -7.07 -18.90 -21.03
C ALA A 385 -6.88 -17.37 -20.88
N TRP A 386 -5.74 -16.88 -21.38
CA TRP A 386 -5.29 -15.50 -21.29
C TRP A 386 -5.68 -14.63 -22.50
N SER A 387 -6.84 -14.90 -23.11
CA SER A 387 -7.25 -14.08 -24.25
C SER A 387 -7.46 -12.62 -23.82
N SER A 388 -6.98 -11.66 -24.61
CA SER A 388 -7.13 -10.22 -24.32
C SER A 388 -8.58 -9.75 -24.15
N ARG A 389 -9.56 -10.57 -24.54
CA ARG A 389 -10.99 -10.30 -24.35
C ARG A 389 -11.48 -10.71 -22.95
N ALA A 390 -10.97 -11.81 -22.40
CA ALA A 390 -11.35 -12.26 -21.06
C ALA A 390 -10.74 -11.32 -20.01
N SER A 391 -9.45 -11.01 -20.15
CA SER A 391 -8.76 -10.05 -19.30
C SER A 391 -9.43 -8.68 -19.33
N ARG A 392 -9.70 -8.13 -20.52
CA ARG A 392 -10.38 -6.82 -20.64
C ARG A 392 -11.77 -6.77 -20.04
N ARG A 393 -12.45 -7.92 -20.01
CA ARG A 393 -13.77 -8.00 -19.41
C ARG A 393 -13.68 -7.99 -17.88
N PHE A 394 -12.71 -8.69 -17.31
CA PHE A 394 -12.54 -8.83 -15.86
C PHE A 394 -11.84 -7.62 -15.23
N PHE A 395 -10.72 -7.17 -15.79
CA PHE A 395 -9.92 -6.08 -15.22
C PHE A 395 -10.32 -4.69 -15.73
N GLY A 396 -10.85 -4.60 -16.96
CA GLY A 396 -11.04 -3.31 -17.64
C GLY A 396 -10.03 -3.13 -18.78
N ASP A 397 -9.75 -1.90 -19.20
CA ASP A 397 -8.69 -1.65 -20.21
C ASP A 397 -7.27 -1.67 -19.58
N ASP A 398 -7.16 -2.24 -18.39
CA ASP A 398 -5.98 -2.26 -17.56
C ASP A 398 -5.08 -3.47 -17.82
N ASP A 399 -3.82 -3.34 -17.41
CA ASP A 399 -2.77 -4.31 -17.67
C ASP A 399 -2.87 -5.51 -16.73
N ILE A 400 -3.10 -6.69 -17.29
CA ILE A 400 -3.30 -7.93 -16.52
C ILE A 400 -2.00 -8.38 -15.85
N ASP A 401 -0.86 -8.18 -16.49
CA ASP A 401 0.43 -8.63 -15.98
C ASP A 401 0.78 -7.83 -14.72
N TYR A 402 0.50 -6.52 -14.72
CA TYR A 402 0.58 -5.67 -13.52
C TYR A 402 -0.25 -6.20 -12.36
N PHE A 403 -1.54 -6.51 -12.59
CA PHE A 403 -2.38 -6.96 -11.49
C PHE A 403 -1.88 -8.28 -10.92
N PHE A 404 -1.36 -9.17 -11.77
CA PHE A 404 -0.80 -10.43 -11.30
C PHE A 404 0.46 -10.21 -10.50
N GLU A 405 1.39 -9.39 -10.96
CA GLU A 405 2.60 -9.09 -10.20
C GLU A 405 2.28 -8.41 -8.86
N GLU A 406 1.35 -7.44 -8.85
CA GLU A 406 1.05 -6.63 -7.68
C GLU A 406 0.13 -7.33 -6.67
N TYR A 407 -0.84 -8.12 -7.14
CA TYR A 407 -1.94 -8.62 -6.31
C TYR A 407 -2.02 -10.15 -6.25
N ASP A 408 -1.01 -10.91 -6.71
CA ASP A 408 -1.04 -12.39 -6.62
C ASP A 408 -1.23 -12.89 -5.19
N ALA A 409 -0.53 -12.27 -4.23
CA ALA A 409 -0.65 -12.59 -2.81
C ALA A 409 -2.08 -12.39 -2.25
N GLN A 410 -2.88 -11.55 -2.90
CA GLN A 410 -4.28 -11.29 -2.56
C GLN A 410 -5.25 -12.19 -3.35
N GLY A 411 -4.74 -13.10 -4.18
CA GLY A 411 -5.51 -14.10 -4.90
C GLY A 411 -6.12 -13.62 -6.22
N VAL A 412 -5.57 -12.57 -6.83
CA VAL A 412 -6.09 -12.03 -8.11
C VAL A 412 -6.09 -13.07 -9.24
N VAL A 413 -5.05 -13.90 -9.33
CA VAL A 413 -4.93 -14.96 -10.34
C VAL A 413 -5.99 -16.02 -10.13
N LYS A 414 -6.21 -16.41 -8.85
CA LYS A 414 -7.27 -17.35 -8.47
C LYS A 414 -8.65 -16.79 -8.83
N ALA A 415 -8.95 -15.55 -8.43
CA ALA A 415 -10.24 -14.91 -8.69
C ALA A 415 -10.54 -14.82 -10.20
N PHE A 416 -9.53 -14.44 -11.01
CA PHE A 416 -9.66 -14.43 -12.46
C PHE A 416 -9.85 -15.83 -13.04
N GLY A 417 -9.06 -16.81 -12.58
CA GLY A 417 -9.14 -18.20 -13.03
C GLY A 417 -10.48 -18.86 -12.72
N ASP A 418 -11.00 -18.66 -11.52
CA ASP A 418 -12.31 -19.17 -11.10
C ASP A 418 -13.43 -18.57 -11.96
N TRP A 419 -13.42 -17.25 -12.17
CA TRP A 419 -14.37 -16.59 -13.07
C TRP A 419 -14.26 -17.09 -14.52
N LEU A 420 -13.03 -17.27 -15.01
CA LEU A 420 -12.76 -17.74 -16.36
C LEU A 420 -13.33 -19.15 -16.59
N VAL A 421 -13.22 -20.03 -15.58
CA VAL A 421 -13.71 -21.40 -15.66
C VAL A 421 -15.23 -21.47 -15.46
N LEU A 422 -15.75 -20.78 -14.44
CA LEU A 422 -17.13 -20.91 -13.98
C LEU A 422 -18.11 -20.07 -14.80
N ASP A 423 -17.75 -18.83 -15.13
CA ASP A 423 -18.71 -17.81 -15.60
C ASP A 423 -18.42 -17.30 -17.03
N TYR A 424 -17.15 -17.30 -17.46
CA TYR A 424 -16.77 -16.70 -18.74
C TYR A 424 -17.30 -17.48 -19.95
N ARG A 425 -17.98 -16.74 -20.85
CA ARG A 425 -18.45 -17.24 -22.14
C ARG A 425 -17.90 -16.36 -23.28
N PRO A 426 -17.08 -16.90 -24.19
CA PRO A 426 -16.54 -16.13 -25.33
C PRO A 426 -17.63 -15.54 -26.24
N THR A 427 -18.76 -16.25 -26.36
CA THR A 427 -19.95 -15.79 -27.08
C THR A 427 -21.21 -16.16 -26.29
N ARG A 428 -22.34 -15.51 -26.59
CA ARG A 428 -23.62 -15.74 -25.91
C ARG A 428 -24.10 -17.20 -25.93
N ASN A 429 -23.70 -17.97 -26.94
CA ASN A 429 -24.10 -19.38 -27.09
C ASN A 429 -22.96 -20.35 -26.72
N SER A 430 -21.81 -19.83 -26.29
CA SER A 430 -20.68 -20.66 -25.86
C SER A 430 -20.96 -21.25 -24.48
N ARG A 431 -20.47 -22.47 -24.28
CA ARG A 431 -20.42 -23.10 -22.97
C ARG A 431 -19.26 -22.56 -22.13
N THR A 432 -19.42 -22.51 -20.82
CA THR A 432 -18.31 -22.22 -19.89
C THR A 432 -17.35 -23.39 -19.86
N GLU A 433 -16.16 -23.21 -19.30
CA GLU A 433 -15.23 -24.33 -19.17
C GLU A 433 -15.72 -25.37 -18.16
N ALA A 434 -16.31 -24.91 -17.05
CA ALA A 434 -16.95 -25.78 -16.07
C ALA A 434 -18.00 -26.72 -16.70
N GLU A 435 -18.84 -26.20 -17.60
CA GLU A 435 -19.82 -27.01 -18.34
C GLU A 435 -19.14 -28.08 -19.22
N LYS A 436 -17.98 -27.79 -19.80
CA LYS A 436 -17.24 -28.76 -20.62
C LYS A 436 -16.55 -29.81 -19.76
N MET A 437 -16.01 -29.42 -18.61
CA MET A 437 -15.42 -30.35 -17.64
C MET A 437 -16.45 -31.36 -17.15
N LEU A 438 -17.67 -30.92 -16.82
CA LEU A 438 -18.77 -31.83 -16.43
C LEU A 438 -19.10 -32.83 -17.53
N ASP A 439 -19.13 -32.40 -18.79
CA ASP A 439 -19.42 -33.27 -19.95
C ASP A 439 -18.28 -34.24 -20.26
N ALA A 440 -17.04 -33.85 -20.00
CA ALA A 440 -15.87 -34.71 -20.17
C ALA A 440 -15.86 -35.88 -19.16
N GLY A 441 -16.64 -35.78 -18.09
CA GLY A 441 -16.74 -36.77 -17.02
C GLY A 441 -15.75 -36.44 -15.91
N LEU A 442 -16.27 -35.91 -14.80
CA LEU A 442 -15.53 -35.73 -13.57
C LEU A 442 -15.91 -36.82 -12.55
N PRO A 443 -14.98 -37.17 -11.64
CA PRO A 443 -15.27 -37.90 -10.41
C PRO A 443 -16.51 -37.33 -9.68
N ALA A 444 -17.30 -38.17 -9.03
CA ALA A 444 -18.61 -37.78 -8.47
C ALA A 444 -18.51 -36.59 -7.50
N ALA A 445 -17.52 -36.61 -6.61
CA ALA A 445 -17.25 -35.54 -5.65
C ALA A 445 -16.89 -34.21 -6.33
N GLU A 446 -15.98 -34.25 -7.32
CA GLU A 446 -15.53 -33.08 -8.09
C GLU A 446 -16.68 -32.51 -8.93
N ALA A 447 -17.52 -33.38 -9.52
CA ALA A 447 -18.71 -32.97 -10.25
C ALA A 447 -19.75 -32.30 -9.35
N ALA A 448 -19.93 -32.77 -8.11
CA ALA A 448 -20.83 -32.16 -7.13
C ALA A 448 -20.33 -30.77 -6.71
N LEU A 449 -19.04 -30.64 -6.38
CA LEU A 449 -18.39 -29.38 -6.06
C LEU A 449 -18.47 -28.37 -7.23
N LEU A 450 -18.22 -28.82 -8.45
CA LEU A 450 -18.28 -27.96 -9.63
C LEU A 450 -19.71 -27.47 -9.90
N ARG A 451 -20.73 -28.33 -9.75
CA ARG A 451 -22.14 -27.91 -9.87
C ARG A 451 -22.52 -26.93 -8.77
N ALA A 452 -22.12 -27.18 -7.52
CA ALA A 452 -22.37 -26.27 -6.41
C ALA A 452 -21.80 -24.87 -6.68
N ARG A 453 -20.58 -24.79 -7.21
CA ARG A 453 -19.97 -23.51 -7.65
C ARG A 453 -20.75 -22.87 -8.79
N MET A 454 -21.12 -23.62 -9.83
CA MET A 454 -21.90 -23.08 -10.95
C MET A 454 -23.29 -22.56 -10.54
N ASP A 455 -23.92 -23.18 -9.53
CA ASP A 455 -25.23 -22.77 -9.02
C ASP A 455 -25.16 -21.58 -8.04
N SER A 456 -23.98 -21.28 -7.51
CA SER A 456 -23.70 -20.14 -6.62
C SER A 456 -23.42 -18.84 -7.38
N HIS A 457 -23.14 -17.74 -6.65
CA HIS A 457 -22.82 -16.43 -7.21
C HIS A 457 -21.79 -15.70 -6.35
N VAL A 458 -21.13 -14.70 -6.95
CA VAL A 458 -20.24 -13.78 -6.22
C VAL A 458 -21.08 -12.69 -5.57
N SER A 459 -20.78 -12.33 -4.32
CA SER A 459 -21.35 -11.17 -3.62
C SER A 459 -20.27 -10.44 -2.81
N LEU A 460 -20.63 -9.29 -2.22
CA LEU A 460 -19.81 -8.63 -1.21
C LEU A 460 -20.23 -9.10 0.17
N TYR A 461 -19.31 -9.72 0.90
CA TYR A 461 -19.54 -10.21 2.23
C TYR A 461 -18.74 -9.40 3.24
N ARG A 462 -19.37 -8.91 4.29
CA ARG A 462 -18.65 -8.41 5.45
C ARG A 462 -18.32 -9.56 6.39
N VAL A 463 -17.08 -9.62 6.85
CA VAL A 463 -16.66 -10.48 7.95
C VAL A 463 -17.27 -9.95 9.23
N VAL A 464 -18.15 -10.73 9.84
CA VAL A 464 -18.79 -10.37 11.12
C VAL A 464 -17.92 -10.82 12.28
N ARG A 465 -17.48 -12.09 12.25
CA ARG A 465 -16.60 -12.67 13.26
C ARG A 465 -15.86 -13.89 12.72
N CYS A 466 -14.71 -14.18 13.32
CA CYS A 466 -13.88 -15.34 13.05
C CYS A 466 -13.76 -16.21 14.30
N ASN A 467 -13.97 -17.52 14.19
CA ASN A 467 -13.77 -18.47 15.27
C ASN A 467 -12.62 -19.42 14.92
N LYS A 468 -11.43 -19.12 15.45
CA LYS A 468 -10.20 -19.91 15.26
C LYS A 468 -10.36 -21.35 15.74
N GLY A 469 -11.03 -21.58 16.87
CA GLY A 469 -11.19 -22.92 17.45
C GLY A 469 -12.11 -23.83 16.63
N ALA A 470 -13.16 -23.26 16.02
CA ALA A 470 -14.10 -23.99 15.18
C ALA A 470 -13.76 -23.96 13.67
N ALA A 471 -12.68 -23.25 13.27
CA ALA A 471 -12.31 -23.01 11.87
C ALA A 471 -13.48 -22.46 11.03
N THR A 472 -14.21 -21.48 11.57
CA THR A 472 -15.38 -20.88 10.91
C THR A 472 -15.31 -19.37 10.84
N VAL A 473 -15.91 -18.82 9.79
CA VAL A 473 -16.06 -17.37 9.58
C VAL A 473 -17.53 -17.06 9.35
N VAL A 474 -18.07 -16.06 10.05
CA VAL A 474 -19.44 -15.58 9.83
C VAL A 474 -19.39 -14.41 8.86
N LEU A 475 -20.09 -14.55 7.74
CA LEU A 475 -20.14 -13.59 6.66
C LEU A 475 -21.55 -13.04 6.51
N ASP A 476 -21.69 -11.72 6.32
CA ASP A 476 -22.96 -11.03 6.07
C ASP A 476 -22.98 -10.49 4.63
N ASP A 477 -23.94 -10.95 3.81
CA ASP A 477 -24.07 -10.54 2.40
C ASP A 477 -24.62 -9.12 2.31
N LEU A 478 -23.78 -8.17 1.88
CA LEU A 478 -24.15 -6.76 1.79
C LEU A 478 -25.11 -6.47 0.63
N LEU A 479 -25.06 -7.27 -0.45
CA LEU A 479 -25.84 -7.04 -1.67
C LEU A 479 -27.22 -7.71 -1.60
N LEU A 480 -27.27 -9.01 -1.33
CA LEU A 480 -28.52 -9.76 -1.26
C LEU A 480 -29.11 -9.85 0.16
N GLY A 481 -28.28 -9.63 1.19
CA GLY A 481 -28.68 -9.76 2.59
C GLY A 481 -28.59 -11.20 3.09
N GLY A 482 -28.32 -11.33 4.39
CA GLY A 482 -28.33 -12.60 5.12
C GLY A 482 -26.93 -13.04 5.53
N ALA A 483 -26.87 -13.73 6.68
CA ALA A 483 -25.63 -14.26 7.21
C ALA A 483 -25.40 -15.73 6.80
N VAL A 484 -24.13 -16.08 6.60
CA VAL A 484 -23.68 -17.45 6.37
C VAL A 484 -22.41 -17.72 7.16
N THR A 485 -22.41 -18.81 7.92
CA THR A 485 -21.20 -19.32 8.58
C THR A 485 -20.51 -20.25 7.61
N VAL A 486 -19.31 -19.93 7.16
CA VAL A 486 -18.49 -20.76 6.27
C VAL A 486 -17.40 -21.48 7.05
N HIS A 487 -17.00 -22.66 6.58
CA HIS A 487 -15.87 -23.39 7.15
C HIS A 487 -14.60 -23.06 6.37
N ASP A 488 -13.73 -22.26 6.98
CA ASP A 488 -12.46 -21.84 6.40
C ASP A 488 -11.43 -21.66 7.53
N ARG A 489 -10.45 -22.57 7.59
CA ARG A 489 -9.40 -22.52 8.61
C ARG A 489 -8.51 -21.29 8.43
N LEU A 490 -8.05 -21.05 7.20
CA LEU A 490 -7.14 -19.95 6.91
C LEU A 490 -7.84 -18.62 7.18
N GLY A 491 -9.05 -18.45 6.65
CA GLY A 491 -9.87 -17.26 6.86
C GLY A 491 -10.19 -17.03 8.34
N SER A 492 -10.44 -18.08 9.12
CA SER A 492 -10.66 -17.93 10.58
C SER A 492 -9.43 -17.46 11.36
N GLU A 493 -8.24 -17.70 10.82
CA GLU A 493 -6.95 -17.33 11.41
C GLU A 493 -6.50 -15.93 10.96
N SER A 494 -6.86 -15.51 9.74
CA SER A 494 -6.31 -14.31 9.09
C SER A 494 -7.29 -13.17 8.82
N LEU A 495 -8.60 -13.40 8.75
CA LEU A 495 -9.59 -12.35 8.48
C LEU A 495 -9.95 -11.58 9.75
N THR A 496 -10.15 -10.28 9.60
CA THR A 496 -10.56 -9.37 10.67
C THR A 496 -12.04 -8.98 10.54
N ALA A 497 -12.72 -8.85 11.68
CA ALA A 497 -14.10 -8.37 11.70
C ALA A 497 -14.19 -6.97 11.08
N GLY A 498 -15.25 -6.73 10.30
CA GLY A 498 -15.47 -5.50 9.54
C GLY A 498 -14.91 -5.52 8.12
N LEU A 499 -13.93 -6.38 7.80
CA LEU A 499 -13.40 -6.49 6.44
C LEU A 499 -14.49 -6.90 5.45
N VAL A 500 -14.52 -6.28 4.26
CA VAL A 500 -15.47 -6.63 3.19
C VAL A 500 -14.73 -7.38 2.10
N ILE A 501 -15.18 -8.59 1.77
CA ILE A 501 -14.57 -9.44 0.75
C ILE A 501 -15.57 -9.75 -0.37
N PRO A 502 -15.18 -9.55 -1.65
CA PRO A 502 -15.85 -10.17 -2.77
C PRO A 502 -15.59 -11.68 -2.74
N ALA A 503 -16.65 -12.47 -2.57
CA ALA A 503 -16.51 -13.91 -2.44
C ALA A 503 -17.70 -14.65 -3.06
N ARG A 504 -17.48 -15.93 -3.36
CA ARG A 504 -18.49 -16.89 -3.81
C ARG A 504 -18.71 -17.91 -2.70
N VAL A 505 -19.91 -17.95 -2.15
CA VAL A 505 -20.29 -18.94 -1.14
C VAL A 505 -21.14 -20.03 -1.79
N PHE A 506 -20.74 -21.30 -1.61
CA PHE A 506 -21.41 -22.45 -2.19
C PHE A 506 -21.52 -23.58 -1.16
N ARG A 507 -22.50 -24.48 -1.31
CA ARG A 507 -22.74 -25.57 -0.36
C ARG A 507 -22.45 -26.93 -0.98
N VAL A 508 -21.75 -27.77 -0.23
CA VAL A 508 -21.52 -29.17 -0.55
C VAL A 508 -21.75 -30.01 0.70
N GLY A 509 -22.54 -31.08 0.57
CA GLY A 509 -23.07 -31.77 1.76
C GLY A 509 -23.76 -30.80 2.71
N ASN A 510 -23.36 -30.80 3.98
CA ASN A 510 -23.85 -29.87 5.00
C ASN A 510 -22.98 -28.60 5.14
N TYR A 511 -21.85 -28.53 4.43
CA TYR A 511 -20.84 -27.49 4.59
C TYR A 511 -20.96 -26.37 3.56
N PRO A 512 -21.18 -25.11 3.99
CA PRO A 512 -20.92 -23.93 3.17
C PRO A 512 -19.41 -23.65 3.12
N LEU A 513 -18.89 -23.56 1.91
CA LEU A 513 -17.51 -23.21 1.58
C LEU A 513 -17.46 -21.84 0.87
N VAL A 514 -16.28 -21.25 0.80
CA VAL A 514 -16.06 -19.91 0.26
C VAL A 514 -14.87 -19.87 -0.69
N ASP A 515 -15.01 -19.14 -1.79
CA ASP A 515 -13.92 -18.78 -2.71
C ASP A 515 -13.82 -17.25 -2.80
N LEU A 516 -12.63 -16.69 -2.62
CA LEU A 516 -12.37 -15.27 -2.90
C LEU A 516 -12.52 -14.99 -4.40
N ALA A 517 -13.12 -13.84 -4.73
CA ALA A 517 -13.50 -13.47 -6.10
C ALA A 517 -13.14 -12.02 -6.46
N GLY A 518 -12.38 -11.32 -5.62
CA GLY A 518 -11.95 -9.94 -5.82
C GLY A 518 -11.10 -9.44 -4.64
N PRO A 519 -10.69 -8.16 -4.65
CA PRO A 519 -9.81 -7.61 -3.62
C PRO A 519 -10.53 -7.49 -2.28
N PRO A 520 -9.85 -7.70 -1.13
CA PRO A 520 -10.37 -7.28 0.16
C PRO A 520 -10.55 -5.75 0.20
N ILE A 521 -11.63 -5.29 0.83
CA ILE A 521 -12.03 -3.88 0.88
C ILE A 521 -12.23 -3.49 2.34
N ASN A 522 -11.57 -2.41 2.75
CA ASN A 522 -11.76 -1.84 4.08
C ASN A 522 -13.21 -1.38 4.28
N ALA A 523 -13.77 -1.64 5.46
CA ALA A 523 -15.17 -1.32 5.78
C ALA A 523 -15.62 0.10 5.38
N PRO A 524 -14.81 1.16 5.59
CA PRO A 524 -15.18 2.53 5.20
C PRO A 524 -15.35 2.74 3.70
N LEU A 525 -14.70 1.94 2.86
CA LEU A 525 -14.77 2.02 1.39
C LEU A 525 -15.91 1.17 0.80
N SER A 526 -16.61 0.40 1.63
CA SER A 526 -17.68 -0.49 1.17
C SER A 526 -18.86 0.23 0.49
N PRO A 527 -19.31 1.43 0.92
CA PRO A 527 -20.36 2.16 0.20
C PRO A 527 -19.92 2.60 -1.20
N GLU A 528 -18.68 3.05 -1.35
CA GLU A 528 -18.10 3.46 -2.64
C GLU A 528 -17.93 2.26 -3.58
N ALA A 529 -17.50 1.11 -3.06
CA ALA A 529 -17.40 -0.13 -3.83
C ALA A 529 -18.76 -0.57 -4.38
N ILE A 530 -19.80 -0.53 -3.55
CA ILE A 530 -21.17 -0.84 -3.96
C ILE A 530 -21.67 0.19 -4.97
N GLY A 531 -21.39 1.47 -4.74
CA GLY A 531 -21.71 2.55 -5.67
C GLY A 531 -21.08 2.34 -7.05
N PHE A 532 -19.82 1.90 -7.10
CA PHE A 532 -19.13 1.51 -8.32
C PHE A 532 -19.82 0.35 -9.02
N LEU A 533 -20.13 -0.75 -8.31
CA LEU A 533 -20.81 -1.90 -8.90
C LEU A 533 -22.20 -1.53 -9.46
N VAL A 534 -22.96 -0.67 -8.77
CA VAL A 534 -24.25 -0.17 -9.27
C VAL A 534 -24.05 0.69 -10.53
N ALA A 535 -23.03 1.55 -10.56
CA ALA A 535 -22.72 2.39 -11.70
C ALA A 535 -22.33 1.57 -12.94
N GLU A 536 -21.63 0.46 -12.73
CA GLU A 536 -21.29 -0.53 -13.77
C GLU A 536 -22.49 -1.39 -14.21
N GLY A 537 -23.65 -1.23 -13.55
CA GLY A 537 -24.91 -1.85 -13.93
C GLY A 537 -25.20 -3.20 -13.27
N LEU A 538 -24.51 -3.54 -12.18
CA LEU A 538 -24.74 -4.79 -11.46
C LEU A 538 -26.19 -4.88 -10.92
N GLU A 539 -26.90 -5.95 -11.29
CA GLU A 539 -28.23 -6.23 -10.74
C GLU A 539 -28.13 -7.06 -9.45
N PHE A 540 -28.72 -6.54 -8.36
CA PHE A 540 -28.74 -7.22 -7.05
C PHE A 540 -29.79 -8.34 -6.99
N THR A 541 -29.57 -9.37 -7.80
CA THR A 541 -30.28 -10.64 -7.80
C THR A 541 -29.28 -11.76 -8.00
N ALA A 542 -29.55 -12.97 -7.51
CA ALA A 542 -28.64 -14.11 -7.73
C ALA A 542 -28.39 -14.43 -9.22
N GLU A 543 -29.31 -14.08 -10.13
CA GLU A 543 -29.08 -14.22 -11.57
C GLU A 543 -28.17 -13.10 -12.12
N GLY A 544 -28.41 -11.85 -11.70
CA GLY A 544 -27.57 -10.70 -12.05
C GLY A 544 -26.13 -10.88 -11.56
N LEU A 545 -25.95 -11.25 -10.29
CA LEU A 545 -24.62 -11.48 -9.70
C LEU A 545 -23.85 -12.62 -10.40
N ARG A 546 -24.53 -13.65 -10.92
CA ARG A 546 -23.89 -14.68 -11.76
C ARG A 546 -23.50 -14.16 -13.13
N HIS A 547 -24.44 -13.50 -13.81
CA HIS A 547 -24.22 -12.99 -15.17
C HIS A 547 -23.07 -11.96 -15.20
N ASP A 548 -23.01 -11.12 -14.18
CA ASP A 548 -22.09 -9.98 -14.09
C ASP A 548 -20.96 -10.20 -13.08
N ALA A 549 -20.61 -11.44 -12.77
CA ALA A 549 -19.52 -11.81 -11.86
C ALA A 549 -18.17 -11.13 -12.20
N HIS A 550 -17.93 -10.84 -13.49
CA HIS A 550 -16.75 -10.10 -13.96
C HIS A 550 -16.60 -8.68 -13.38
N LEU A 551 -17.69 -8.04 -12.95
CA LEU A 551 -17.64 -6.69 -12.37
C LEU A 551 -16.93 -6.67 -11.01
N PHE A 552 -16.91 -7.79 -10.28
CA PHE A 552 -16.13 -7.91 -9.06
C PHE A 552 -14.62 -7.96 -9.33
N GLY A 553 -14.21 -8.42 -10.53
CA GLY A 553 -12.84 -8.30 -11.01
C GLY A 553 -12.42 -6.85 -11.25
N ARG A 554 -13.36 -5.99 -11.68
CA ARG A 554 -13.08 -4.55 -11.88
C ARG A 554 -12.83 -3.81 -10.57
N LEU A 555 -13.17 -4.42 -9.43
CA LEU A 555 -12.82 -3.87 -8.13
C LEU A 555 -11.30 -3.82 -7.92
N TRP A 556 -10.50 -4.68 -8.58
CA TRP A 556 -9.03 -4.60 -8.51
C TRP A 556 -8.54 -3.24 -9.03
N ALA A 557 -8.95 -2.87 -10.25
CA ALA A 557 -8.62 -1.58 -10.84
C ALA A 557 -9.21 -0.40 -10.05
N TRP A 558 -10.43 -0.54 -9.54
CA TRP A 558 -11.06 0.49 -8.72
C TRP A 558 -10.34 0.69 -7.37
N CYS A 559 -9.93 -0.38 -6.70
CA CYS A 559 -9.13 -0.31 -5.48
C CYS A 559 -7.78 0.35 -5.76
N ASP A 560 -7.11 -0.08 -6.84
CA ASP A 560 -5.85 0.52 -7.29
C ASP A 560 -6.02 2.02 -7.54
N ASP A 561 -7.06 2.43 -8.27
CA ASP A 561 -7.37 3.84 -8.53
C ASP A 561 -7.61 4.61 -7.23
N ILE A 562 -8.41 4.10 -6.29
CA ILE A 562 -8.70 4.81 -5.04
C ILE A 562 -7.47 4.95 -4.18
N LEU A 563 -6.73 3.85 -3.99
CA LEU A 563 -5.51 3.86 -3.21
C LEU A 563 -4.51 4.80 -3.88
N THR A 564 -4.46 4.83 -5.21
CA THR A 564 -3.45 5.57 -5.98
C THR A 564 -3.77 7.02 -6.35
N ALA A 565 -5.04 7.42 -6.30
CA ALA A 565 -5.48 8.71 -6.81
C ALA A 565 -5.10 9.93 -5.95
N ARG A 566 -4.70 9.75 -4.68
CA ARG A 566 -4.06 10.75 -3.80
C ARG A 566 -3.73 10.08 -2.46
N PRO A 567 -2.45 9.85 -2.09
CA PRO A 567 -2.15 9.62 -0.68
C PRO A 567 -2.66 10.82 0.12
N PRO A 568 -3.31 10.61 1.29
CA PRO A 568 -3.80 11.72 2.09
C PRO A 568 -2.64 12.66 2.43
N GLU A 569 -2.84 13.96 2.20
CA GLU A 569 -1.93 14.98 2.69
C GLU A 569 -2.12 15.05 4.22
N LEU A 570 -1.17 14.48 4.96
CA LEU A 570 -1.16 14.63 6.41
C LEU A 570 -0.74 16.05 6.74
N LYS A 571 -1.69 16.84 7.25
CA LYS A 571 -1.48 18.21 7.70
C LYS A 571 -1.84 18.35 9.17
N ASN A 572 -1.08 19.14 9.91
CA ASN A 572 -1.43 19.52 11.27
C ASN A 572 -2.66 20.46 11.30
N MET A 573 -3.19 20.76 12.49
CA MET A 573 -4.40 21.61 12.65
C MET A 573 -4.20 23.07 12.19
N ASP A 574 -2.96 23.49 11.94
CA ASP A 574 -2.63 24.80 11.36
C ASP A 574 -2.50 24.76 9.83
N GLY A 575 -2.53 23.58 9.21
CA GLY A 575 -2.47 23.36 7.77
C GLY A 575 -1.06 23.15 7.21
N GLU A 576 -0.06 23.01 8.07
CA GLU A 576 1.31 22.67 7.71
C GLU A 576 1.46 21.16 7.56
N ASP A 577 2.45 20.70 6.81
CA ASP A 577 2.70 19.27 6.64
C ASP A 577 3.07 18.62 7.99
N LEU A 578 2.45 17.46 8.26
CA LEU A 578 2.70 16.71 9.49
C LEU A 578 4.05 16.00 9.38
N LEU A 579 5.06 16.55 10.04
CA LEU A 579 6.42 16.00 10.12
C LEU A 579 6.83 15.94 11.59
N LEU A 580 7.18 14.77 12.09
CA LEU A 580 7.60 14.58 13.47
C LEU A 580 9.10 14.87 13.58
N HIS A 581 9.45 16.03 14.10
CA HIS A 581 10.82 16.44 14.39
C HIS A 581 11.16 16.11 15.84
N THR A 582 12.25 15.37 16.06
CA THR A 582 12.82 15.09 17.37
C THR A 582 14.26 15.63 17.40
N ALA A 583 14.49 16.71 18.12
CA ALA A 583 15.78 17.36 18.19
C ALA A 583 16.45 17.17 19.54
N THR A 584 17.76 16.92 19.52
CA THR A 584 18.58 16.73 20.71
C THR A 584 19.58 17.87 20.85
N PHE A 585 19.71 18.37 22.07
CA PHE A 585 20.64 19.42 22.46
C PHE A 585 21.47 18.96 23.67
N ARG A 586 22.69 19.47 23.77
CA ARG A 586 23.54 19.37 24.95
C ARG A 586 23.22 20.51 25.91
N VAL A 587 23.12 20.20 27.19
CA VAL A 587 22.83 21.16 28.27
C VAL A 587 23.98 21.16 29.27
N ASP A 588 24.63 22.31 29.44
CA ASP A 588 25.74 22.51 30.38
C ASP A 588 25.25 22.75 31.82
N ASP A 589 24.06 23.33 31.99
CA ASP A 589 23.45 23.67 33.29
C ASP A 589 21.92 23.48 33.22
N GLU A 590 21.46 22.28 33.59
CA GLU A 590 20.05 21.91 33.58
C GLU A 590 19.20 22.80 34.49
N ALA A 591 19.76 23.25 35.62
CA ALA A 591 19.05 24.10 36.56
C ALA A 591 18.80 25.48 35.95
N ALA A 592 19.80 26.05 35.28
CA ALA A 592 19.66 27.33 34.58
C ALA A 592 18.68 27.23 33.40
N VAL A 593 18.74 26.14 32.62
CA VAL A 593 17.81 25.90 31.50
C VAL A 593 16.40 25.68 31.99
N GLY A 594 16.19 24.87 33.03
CA GLY A 594 14.88 24.64 33.63
C GLY A 594 14.24 25.91 34.19
N GLU A 595 15.01 26.78 34.84
CA GLU A 595 14.51 28.08 35.31
C GLU A 595 14.18 29.03 34.13
N ALA A 596 14.95 28.98 33.04
CA ALA A 596 14.68 29.78 31.85
C ALA A 596 13.41 29.31 31.09
N LEU A 597 13.17 28.00 31.03
CA LEU A 597 11.95 27.42 30.47
C LEU A 597 10.72 27.82 31.31
N LYS A 598 10.79 27.71 32.64
CA LYS A 598 9.71 28.11 33.57
C LYS A 598 9.42 29.61 33.56
N ALA A 599 10.38 30.44 33.18
CA ALA A 599 10.22 31.89 33.12
C ALA A 599 9.36 32.36 31.93
N ARG A 600 9.12 31.49 30.95
CA ARG A 600 8.33 31.80 29.76
C ARG A 600 6.84 31.54 30.02
N GLU A 601 5.98 32.52 29.70
CA GLU A 601 4.54 32.49 30.06
C GLU A 601 3.74 31.43 29.29
N ASP A 602 4.19 31.07 28.10
CA ASP A 602 3.60 30.09 27.18
C ASP A 602 4.18 28.67 27.34
N VAL A 603 5.00 28.44 28.38
CA VAL A 603 5.60 27.13 28.69
C VAL A 603 5.08 26.64 30.03
N GLN A 604 4.58 25.40 30.07
CA GLN A 604 4.06 24.76 31.27
C GLN A 604 4.95 23.58 31.67
N TYR A 605 5.20 23.43 32.97
CA TYR A 605 5.91 22.28 33.51
C TYR A 605 4.92 21.16 33.80
N VAL A 606 5.13 19.98 33.21
CA VAL A 606 4.15 18.88 33.19
C VAL A 606 4.66 17.69 33.98
N GLY A 607 4.62 17.83 35.30
CA GLY A 607 4.47 16.73 36.27
C GLY A 607 5.61 15.75 36.51
N GLU A 608 6.38 15.36 35.49
CA GLU A 608 7.48 14.40 35.60
C GLU A 608 8.84 15.09 35.43
N THR A 609 9.91 14.46 35.93
CA THR A 609 11.23 15.10 36.07
C THR A 609 11.75 15.60 34.73
N GLY A 610 11.80 16.93 34.57
CA GLY A 610 12.43 17.58 33.41
C GLY A 610 11.51 17.90 32.23
N GLU A 611 10.20 17.67 32.32
CA GLU A 611 9.28 17.85 31.19
C GLU A 611 8.54 19.20 31.13
N TYR A 612 8.49 19.79 29.94
CA TYR A 612 7.84 21.06 29.64
C TYR A 612 7.03 21.00 28.34
N GLU A 613 5.86 21.63 28.33
CA GLU A 613 5.02 21.82 27.16
C GLU A 613 5.04 23.28 26.73
N TRP A 614 5.38 23.53 25.46
CA TRP A 614 5.28 24.84 24.84
C TRP A 614 3.94 24.96 24.11
N LEU A 615 3.11 25.91 24.52
CA LEU A 615 1.72 26.03 24.12
C LEU A 615 1.47 27.35 23.37
N SER A 616 0.51 27.34 22.44
CA SER A 616 -0.02 28.56 21.81
C SER A 616 -1.48 28.77 22.17
N HIS A 617 -1.83 30.04 22.41
CA HIS A 617 -3.21 30.52 22.59
C HIS A 617 -3.74 31.24 21.34
N THR A 618 -2.94 31.30 20.28
CA THR A 618 -3.26 32.02 19.03
C THR A 618 -2.96 31.15 17.81
N GLY A 619 -3.79 31.24 16.77
CA GLY A 619 -3.62 30.45 15.56
C GLY A 619 -4.90 29.68 15.19
N ARG A 620 -4.90 29.10 13.99
CA ARG A 620 -6.07 28.43 13.42
C ARG A 620 -6.50 27.22 14.24
N ALA A 621 -5.53 26.43 14.73
CA ALA A 621 -5.79 25.29 15.59
C ALA A 621 -6.42 25.69 16.94
N ALA A 622 -5.93 26.78 17.55
CA ALA A 622 -6.42 27.28 18.85
C ALA A 622 -7.86 27.83 18.75
N GLU A 623 -8.18 28.50 17.64
CA GLU A 623 -9.53 29.00 17.35
C GLU A 623 -10.55 27.86 17.11
N GLN A 624 -10.14 26.77 16.43
CA GLN A 624 -11.01 25.62 16.16
C GLN A 624 -11.28 24.76 17.40
N LEU A 625 -10.27 24.57 18.26
CA LEU A 625 -10.37 23.75 19.47
C LEU A 625 -10.92 24.54 20.68
N GLY A 626 -11.01 25.87 20.57
CA GLY A 626 -11.48 26.74 21.65
C GLY A 626 -10.56 26.73 22.87
N GLY A 627 -9.26 26.50 22.68
CA GLY A 627 -8.31 26.19 23.74
C GLY A 627 -6.83 26.33 23.36
N GLN A 628 -5.95 25.77 24.19
CA GLN A 628 -4.49 25.77 24.02
C GLN A 628 -4.06 24.68 23.03
N VAL A 629 -3.02 24.95 22.24
CA VAL A 629 -2.45 23.98 21.29
C VAL A 629 -0.99 23.74 21.62
N LEU A 630 -0.58 22.47 21.68
CA LEU A 630 0.82 22.08 21.85
C LEU A 630 1.62 22.42 20.58
N LEU A 631 2.64 23.26 20.74
CA LEU A 631 3.60 23.61 19.71
C LEU A 631 4.80 22.66 19.72
N ALA A 632 5.35 22.41 20.91
CA ALA A 632 6.46 21.47 21.11
C ALA A 632 6.46 20.91 22.54
N ARG A 633 6.96 19.69 22.70
CA ARG A 633 7.28 19.09 24.01
C ARG A 633 8.79 19.15 24.20
N ILE A 634 9.24 19.49 25.40
CA ILE A 634 10.65 19.67 25.75
C ILE A 634 10.93 18.84 27.00
N VAL A 635 11.94 17.97 26.93
CA VAL A 635 12.40 17.16 28.06
C VAL A 635 13.86 17.49 28.32
N VAL A 636 14.21 17.86 29.55
CA VAL A 636 15.59 18.13 29.98
C VAL A 636 15.99 17.07 30.99
N ASP A 637 16.94 16.21 30.64
CA ASP A 637 17.46 15.13 31.50
C ASP A 637 18.90 14.76 31.12
N ASP A 638 19.69 14.30 32.09
CA ASP A 638 21.07 13.78 31.97
C ASP A 638 22.00 14.60 31.02
N GLY A 639 22.06 15.91 31.21
CA GLY A 639 22.88 16.85 30.44
C GLY A 639 22.40 17.04 29.00
N ARG A 640 21.17 16.63 28.70
CA ARG A 640 20.55 16.70 27.39
C ARG A 640 19.19 17.34 27.46
N MET A 641 18.78 17.87 26.31
CA MET A 641 17.42 18.31 26.12
C MET A 641 16.89 17.78 24.79
N THR A 642 15.74 17.13 24.85
CA THR A 642 15.00 16.61 23.70
C THR A 642 13.80 17.50 23.44
N LEU A 643 13.60 17.89 22.18
CA LEU A 643 12.48 18.73 21.76
C LEU A 643 11.73 18.03 20.63
N THR A 644 10.43 17.82 20.78
CA THR A 644 9.58 17.25 19.74
C THR A 644 8.56 18.25 19.21
N ALA A 645 8.44 18.34 17.87
CA ALA A 645 7.49 19.21 17.19
C ALA A 645 6.93 18.50 15.94
N ASN A 646 5.67 18.77 15.58
CA ASN A 646 4.96 18.05 14.51
C ASN A 646 4.88 18.81 13.17
N SER A 647 5.79 19.77 12.95
CA SER A 647 5.98 20.46 11.66
C SER A 647 7.36 21.14 11.59
N ALA A 648 7.83 21.40 10.38
CA ALA A 648 9.10 22.09 10.15
C ALA A 648 9.11 23.51 10.72
N GLY A 649 8.02 24.26 10.53
CA GLY A 649 7.89 25.64 11.04
C GLY A 649 7.96 25.71 12.58
N ARG A 650 7.20 24.84 13.26
CA ARG A 650 7.22 24.77 14.73
C ARG A 650 8.58 24.35 15.27
N TRP A 651 9.27 23.42 14.60
CA TRP A 651 10.64 23.02 14.95
C TRP A 651 11.63 24.18 14.79
N GLU A 652 11.61 24.91 13.68
CA GLU A 652 12.53 26.02 13.44
C GLU A 652 12.37 27.15 14.48
N ASP A 653 11.13 27.48 14.83
CA ASP A 653 10.83 28.48 15.85
C ASP A 653 11.24 28.00 17.26
N ALA A 654 11.03 26.72 17.57
CA ALA A 654 11.50 26.08 18.78
C ALA A 654 13.03 26.13 18.89
N ARG A 655 13.74 25.73 17.83
CA ARG A 655 15.20 25.72 17.78
C ARG A 655 15.77 27.10 18.03
N ARG A 656 15.26 28.12 17.33
CA ARG A 656 15.74 29.50 17.44
C ARG A 656 15.64 30.02 18.86
N TRP A 657 14.52 29.74 19.52
CA TRP A 657 14.34 30.12 20.91
C TRP A 657 15.30 29.36 21.84
N VAL A 658 15.39 28.05 21.69
CA VAL A 658 16.09 27.22 22.66
C VAL A 658 17.62 27.32 22.55
N GLU A 659 18.16 27.59 21.36
CA GLU A 659 19.59 27.92 21.19
C GLU A 659 20.00 29.25 21.85
N GLU A 660 19.05 30.14 22.16
CA GLU A 660 19.32 31.38 22.92
C GLU A 660 19.48 31.12 24.43
N LEU A 661 19.10 29.92 24.91
CA LEU A 661 19.23 29.57 26.32
C LEU A 661 20.71 29.35 26.70
N PRO A 662 21.14 29.88 27.87
CA PRO A 662 22.53 29.78 28.29
C PRO A 662 22.91 28.32 28.55
N GLY A 663 24.00 27.87 27.92
CA GLY A 663 24.53 26.52 28.10
C GLY A 663 23.86 25.44 27.24
N VAL A 664 23.00 25.83 26.28
CA VAL A 664 22.39 24.90 25.32
C VAL A 664 23.17 24.91 24.01
N ALA A 665 23.47 23.72 23.46
CA ALA A 665 24.09 23.57 22.15
C ALA A 665 23.39 22.48 21.34
N PHE A 666 22.97 22.80 20.11
CA PHE A 666 22.35 21.84 19.21
C PHE A 666 23.29 20.67 18.88
N LEU A 667 22.74 19.45 18.85
CA LEU A 667 23.47 18.25 18.47
C LEU A 667 22.93 17.67 17.15
N ALA A 668 21.64 17.34 17.09
CA ALA A 668 21.03 16.68 15.95
C ALA A 668 19.51 16.89 15.93
N VAL A 669 18.89 16.70 14.76
CA VAL A 669 17.43 16.59 14.61
C VAL A 669 17.13 15.40 13.73
N GLU A 670 16.22 14.55 14.20
CA GLU A 670 15.60 13.48 13.44
C GLU A 670 14.25 14.00 12.94
N THR A 671 13.93 13.75 11.67
CA THR A 671 12.64 14.14 11.08
C THR A 671 12.00 12.90 10.50
N HIS A 672 10.86 12.51 11.07
CA HIS A 672 10.07 11.39 10.63
C HIS A 672 8.82 11.88 9.90
N ASP A 673 8.61 11.39 8.70
CA ASP A 673 7.34 11.54 7.99
C ASP A 673 6.44 10.39 8.45
N PRO A 674 5.31 10.65 9.13
CA PRO A 674 4.42 9.59 9.60
C PRO A 674 3.70 8.86 8.46
N ARG A 675 3.97 9.21 7.19
CA ARG A 675 3.52 8.43 6.04
C ARG A 675 4.50 7.28 5.81
N PRO A 676 4.03 6.03 5.66
CA PRO A 676 4.89 4.91 5.31
C PRO A 676 5.64 5.19 4.00
N ALA A 677 6.94 4.89 4.00
CA ALA A 677 7.83 5.10 2.87
C ALA A 677 7.56 4.06 1.78
N GLY A 678 6.58 4.33 0.92
CA GLY A 678 6.27 3.47 -0.22
C GLY A 678 4.96 2.70 -0.05
N ARG A 679 4.37 2.36 -1.19
CA ARG A 679 3.04 1.74 -1.29
C ARG A 679 3.00 0.25 -0.95
N GLY A 680 4.16 -0.38 -0.78
CA GLY A 680 4.29 -1.82 -0.54
C GLY A 680 3.69 -2.29 0.79
N GLU A 681 3.38 -1.38 1.71
CA GLU A 681 2.81 -1.72 3.02
C GLU A 681 1.28 -1.68 3.08
N TRP A 682 0.60 -1.25 2.00
CA TRP A 682 -0.88 -1.34 1.92
C TRP A 682 -1.36 -2.65 1.26
N GLY A 683 -0.43 -3.53 0.89
CA GLY A 683 -0.69 -4.76 0.16
C GLY A 683 0.25 -5.90 0.55
N GLY A 684 0.28 -6.30 1.81
CA GLY A 684 1.04 -7.50 2.20
C GLY A 684 1.15 -7.69 3.70
N GLY A 685 0.25 -8.50 4.26
CA GLY A 685 0.33 -8.97 5.65
C GLY A 685 -0.06 -7.91 6.67
N TRP A 686 -1.14 -8.18 7.39
CA TRP A 686 -1.37 -7.58 8.69
C TRP A 686 -0.23 -8.09 9.60
N GLN A 687 0.92 -7.40 9.59
CA GLN A 687 1.83 -7.46 10.72
C GLN A 687 1.14 -6.64 11.80
N ASP A 688 0.80 -7.34 12.88
CA ASP A 688 0.48 -6.73 14.15
C ASP A 688 1.57 -5.67 14.41
N GLU A 689 1.18 -4.39 14.38
CA GLU A 689 1.95 -3.36 15.04
C GLU A 689 2.03 -3.82 16.49
N ASP A 690 3.22 -4.25 16.91
CA ASP A 690 3.56 -4.45 18.31
C ASP A 690 3.34 -3.10 19.01
N ASP A 691 2.12 -2.89 19.50
CA ASP A 691 1.78 -1.97 20.60
C ASP A 691 2.57 -2.43 21.83
N ASP A 692 3.85 -2.09 21.88
CA ASP A 692 4.70 -2.26 23.06
C ASP A 692 5.72 -1.11 23.10
N GLU A 693 5.26 0.07 23.51
CA GLU A 693 5.92 0.93 24.52
C GLU A 693 5.05 2.17 24.80
N ASP A 694 3.89 1.96 25.43
CA ASP A 694 3.41 2.80 26.53
C ASP A 694 2.64 1.87 27.49
N ASP A 695 3.07 1.86 28.75
CA ASP A 695 2.58 1.04 29.86
C ASP A 695 1.18 1.52 30.34
N ASP A 696 0.27 1.82 29.41
CA ASP A 696 -1.14 2.06 29.67
C ASP A 696 -1.88 0.73 29.50
N GLU A 697 -2.41 0.17 30.61
CA GLU A 697 -3.39 -0.92 30.55
C GLU A 697 -4.41 -0.59 29.45
N PRO A 698 -4.62 -1.46 28.44
CA PRO A 698 -5.56 -1.18 27.35
C PRO A 698 -6.89 -0.78 27.98
N PHE A 699 -7.39 0.41 27.62
CA PHE A 699 -8.59 0.98 28.22
C PHE A 699 -9.73 -0.03 28.16
N GLU A 700 -9.96 -0.76 29.25
CA GLU A 700 -11.05 -1.72 29.36
C GLU A 700 -12.34 -0.92 29.43
N VAL A 701 -13.10 -0.92 28.32
CA VAL A 701 -14.44 -0.36 28.29
C VAL A 701 -15.31 -1.22 29.21
N ASP A 702 -15.56 -0.73 30.42
CA ASP A 702 -16.47 -1.39 31.35
C ASP A 702 -17.90 -1.47 30.78
N ASP A 703 -18.71 -2.39 31.31
CA ASP A 703 -20.06 -2.65 30.79
C ASP A 703 -20.97 -1.41 30.82
N GLN A 704 -20.75 -0.49 31.78
CA GLN A 704 -21.54 0.73 31.90
C GLN A 704 -21.15 1.74 30.81
N MET A 705 -19.85 1.93 30.58
CA MET A 705 -19.32 2.75 29.50
C MET A 705 -19.75 2.21 28.13
N ARG A 706 -19.72 0.89 27.94
CA ARG A 706 -20.22 0.24 26.70
C ARG A 706 -21.70 0.52 26.48
N ALA A 707 -22.52 0.36 27.53
CA ALA A 707 -23.95 0.64 27.45
C ALA A 707 -24.24 2.13 27.14
N ASP A 708 -23.49 3.05 27.74
CA ASP A 708 -23.63 4.49 27.52
C ASP A 708 -23.19 4.88 26.09
N LEU A 709 -22.10 4.31 25.58
CA LEU A 709 -21.65 4.48 24.20
C LEU A 709 -22.66 3.91 23.20
N GLN A 710 -23.17 2.70 23.44
CA GLN A 710 -24.21 2.09 22.61
C GLN A 710 -25.47 2.95 22.58
N ALA A 711 -25.93 3.47 23.73
CA ALA A 711 -27.09 4.36 23.80
C ALA A 711 -26.86 5.68 23.01
N GLN A 712 -25.65 6.23 23.08
CA GLN A 712 -25.28 7.43 22.32
C GLN A 712 -25.30 7.17 20.80
N PHE A 713 -24.79 6.01 20.36
CA PHE A 713 -24.81 5.57 18.97
C PHE A 713 -26.24 5.33 18.47
N ASP A 714 -27.07 4.66 19.28
CA ASP A 714 -28.49 4.46 19.02
C ASP A 714 -29.21 5.79 18.72
N ASP A 715 -29.02 6.77 19.59
CA ASP A 715 -29.63 8.10 19.45
C ASP A 715 -29.07 8.90 18.27
N TYR A 716 -27.78 8.71 17.94
CA TYR A 716 -27.19 9.30 16.74
C TYR A 716 -27.83 8.73 15.46
N TYR A 717 -27.90 7.41 15.32
CA TYR A 717 -28.43 6.77 14.12
C TYR A 717 -29.95 6.94 13.96
N ARG A 718 -30.72 7.01 15.06
CA ARG A 718 -32.14 7.39 14.98
C ARG A 718 -32.35 8.79 14.39
N ARG A 719 -31.53 9.77 14.79
CA ARG A 719 -31.58 11.13 14.22
C ARG A 719 -31.24 11.15 12.72
N TRP A 720 -30.40 10.22 12.29
CA TRP A 720 -29.97 10.07 10.90
C TRP A 720 -31.13 9.76 9.94
N LEU A 721 -32.17 9.06 10.42
CA LEU A 721 -33.37 8.73 9.63
C LEU A 721 -34.11 9.96 9.10
N ASP A 722 -33.98 11.09 9.81
CA ASP A 722 -34.64 12.36 9.51
C ASP A 722 -33.65 13.44 9.01
N MET A 723 -32.37 13.08 8.83
CA MET A 723 -31.32 13.99 8.35
C MET A 723 -31.12 13.84 6.82
N PRO A 724 -30.99 14.96 6.07
CA PRO A 724 -30.62 14.90 4.65
C PRO A 724 -29.20 14.33 4.48
N LEU A 725 -29.06 13.25 3.72
CA LEU A 725 -27.75 12.60 3.53
C LEU A 725 -27.19 12.85 2.13
N PRO A 726 -25.91 13.28 2.00
CA PRO A 726 -25.26 13.48 0.70
C PRO A 726 -25.33 12.25 -0.21
N MET A 727 -25.12 11.06 0.36
CA MET A 727 -25.12 9.77 -0.36
C MET A 727 -26.49 9.41 -0.95
N LEU A 728 -27.57 9.99 -0.43
CA LEU A 728 -28.93 9.83 -0.97
C LEU A 728 -29.33 11.01 -1.88
N GLY A 729 -28.37 11.82 -2.32
CA GLY A 729 -28.62 13.02 -3.13
C GLY A 729 -29.30 14.14 -2.35
N GLY A 730 -28.97 14.29 -1.06
CA GLY A 730 -29.55 15.31 -0.17
C GLY A 730 -30.96 14.99 0.31
N ARG A 731 -31.44 13.74 0.14
CA ARG A 731 -32.71 13.24 0.69
C ARG A 731 -32.47 12.60 2.06
N THR A 732 -33.48 12.63 2.93
CA THR A 732 -33.47 11.82 4.16
C THR A 732 -33.72 10.33 3.85
N PRO A 733 -33.26 9.38 4.68
CA PRO A 733 -33.63 7.97 4.56
C PRO A 733 -35.13 7.73 4.45
N ARG A 734 -35.96 8.41 5.27
CA ARG A 734 -37.43 8.32 5.19
C ARG A 734 -38.01 8.82 3.87
N GLN A 735 -37.42 9.86 3.27
CA GLN A 735 -37.84 10.37 1.97
C GLN A 735 -37.43 9.44 0.82
N ALA A 736 -36.22 8.89 0.86
CA ALA A 736 -35.73 7.95 -0.14
C ALA A 736 -36.57 6.66 -0.17
N CYS A 737 -36.98 6.15 1.00
CA CYS A 737 -37.84 4.97 1.13
C CYS A 737 -39.25 5.09 0.50
N ARG A 738 -39.63 6.26 -0.04
CA ARG A 738 -40.90 6.46 -0.74
C ARG A 738 -40.95 5.81 -2.13
N THR A 739 -39.81 5.41 -2.68
CA THR A 739 -39.73 4.70 -3.97
C THR A 739 -39.09 3.32 -3.80
N PRO A 740 -39.42 2.33 -4.63
CA PRO A 740 -38.78 1.01 -4.57
C PRO A 740 -37.25 1.05 -4.74
N GLY A 741 -36.73 1.95 -5.60
CA GLY A 741 -35.30 2.15 -5.76
C GLY A 741 -34.65 2.77 -4.52
N GLY A 742 -35.26 3.81 -3.95
CA GLY A 742 -34.72 4.45 -2.74
C GLY A 742 -34.83 3.57 -1.48
N ARG A 743 -35.79 2.63 -1.42
CA ARG A 743 -35.80 1.60 -0.37
C ARG A 743 -34.55 0.70 -0.43
N ARG A 744 -34.09 0.34 -1.64
CA ARG A 744 -32.85 -0.43 -1.83
C ARG A 744 -31.61 0.38 -1.48
N GLU A 745 -31.55 1.65 -1.90
CA GLU A 745 -30.45 2.57 -1.55
C GLU A 745 -30.30 2.71 -0.04
N VAL A 746 -31.41 2.90 0.67
CA VAL A 746 -31.40 3.05 2.14
C VAL A 746 -31.10 1.74 2.84
N ALA A 747 -31.62 0.61 2.36
CA ALA A 747 -31.28 -0.70 2.89
C ALA A 747 -29.78 -1.00 2.75
N ALA A 748 -29.19 -0.72 1.59
CA ALA A 748 -27.75 -0.85 1.37
C ALA A 748 -26.96 0.05 2.34
N LEU A 749 -27.34 1.33 2.46
CA LEU A 749 -26.70 2.28 3.38
C LEU A 749 -26.71 1.83 4.85
N ILE A 750 -27.83 1.26 5.32
CA ILE A 750 -27.93 0.74 6.69
C ILE A 750 -27.04 -0.50 6.87
N ARG A 751 -26.97 -1.38 5.86
CA ARG A 751 -26.09 -2.55 5.91
C ARG A 751 -24.63 -2.14 5.93
N THR A 752 -24.24 -1.14 5.13
CA THR A 752 -22.84 -0.75 4.91
C THR A 752 -22.33 0.29 5.90
N ALA A 753 -23.18 0.82 6.79
CA ALA A 753 -22.74 1.71 7.85
C ALA A 753 -21.66 0.99 8.69
N PRO A 754 -20.43 1.53 8.79
CA PRO A 754 -19.37 0.90 9.57
C PRO A 754 -19.68 1.00 11.06
N ASP A 755 -19.36 -0.04 11.81
CA ASP A 755 -19.28 0.07 13.27
C ASP A 755 -18.06 0.94 13.64
N PRO A 756 -18.07 1.64 14.79
CA PRO A 756 -16.93 2.42 15.25
C PRO A 756 -15.67 1.55 15.38
N ALA A 757 -14.54 2.06 14.92
CA ALA A 757 -13.25 1.38 15.01
C ALA A 757 -12.77 1.28 16.47
N GLY A 758 -12.02 0.21 16.79
CA GLY A 758 -11.46 -0.08 18.12
C GLY A 758 -12.22 -1.15 18.90
N ASN A 759 -11.64 -1.63 20.00
CA ASN A 759 -12.11 -2.77 20.81
C ASN A 759 -13.33 -2.43 21.71
N THR A 760 -14.26 -1.60 21.21
CA THR A 760 -15.35 -1.02 22.01
C THR A 760 -16.60 -1.90 22.08
N HIS A 761 -16.75 -2.88 21.18
CA HIS A 761 -17.95 -3.73 21.05
C HIS A 761 -19.26 -2.93 20.93
N VAL A 762 -19.22 -1.77 20.27
CA VAL A 762 -20.40 -0.92 19.98
C VAL A 762 -20.83 -1.12 18.53
N HIS A 763 -22.13 -1.31 18.29
CA HIS A 763 -22.65 -1.64 16.96
C HIS A 763 -23.68 -0.62 16.47
N VAL A 764 -23.73 -0.40 15.15
CA VAL A 764 -24.82 0.34 14.52
C VAL A 764 -26.14 -0.41 14.73
N PRO A 765 -27.23 0.25 15.17
CA PRO A 765 -28.51 -0.41 15.50
C PRO A 765 -29.33 -0.79 14.24
N ARG A 766 -28.75 -1.60 13.35
CA ARG A 766 -29.28 -1.90 12.01
C ARG A 766 -30.72 -2.44 12.06
N LYS A 767 -31.03 -3.43 12.92
CA LYS A 767 -32.39 -3.96 13.07
C LYS A 767 -33.40 -2.89 13.46
N ALA A 768 -33.04 -1.99 14.37
CA ALA A 768 -33.91 -0.90 14.79
C ALA A 768 -34.18 0.08 13.63
N LEU A 769 -33.14 0.45 12.87
CA LEU A 769 -33.27 1.32 11.71
C LEU A 769 -34.15 0.71 10.61
N PHE A 770 -33.97 -0.58 10.32
CA PHE A 770 -34.82 -1.31 9.39
C PHE A 770 -36.29 -1.32 9.82
N ARG A 771 -36.55 -1.61 11.10
CA ARG A 771 -37.90 -1.60 11.69
C ARG A 771 -38.55 -0.22 11.58
N GLU A 772 -37.82 0.83 11.95
CA GLU A 772 -38.33 2.21 11.94
C GLU A 772 -38.63 2.76 10.53
N LEU A 773 -38.02 2.18 9.49
CA LEU A 773 -38.27 2.53 8.09
C LEU A 773 -39.30 1.63 7.41
N GLY A 774 -39.82 0.62 8.12
CA GLY A 774 -40.69 -0.42 7.55
C GLY A 774 -39.98 -1.18 6.42
N LEU A 775 -38.67 -1.38 6.58
CA LEU A 775 -37.79 -2.14 5.68
C LEU A 775 -37.50 -3.54 6.25
N GLU A 776 -38.40 -4.08 7.07
CA GLU A 776 -38.22 -5.37 7.77
C GLU A 776 -38.12 -6.55 6.80
N ALA A 777 -38.78 -6.45 5.64
CA ALA A 777 -38.65 -7.41 4.55
C ALA A 777 -37.33 -7.28 3.79
N GLU A 778 -36.53 -6.26 4.11
CA GLU A 778 -35.18 -6.03 3.61
C GLU A 778 -34.14 -6.25 4.74
N ALA A 779 -34.59 -6.55 5.96
CA ALA A 779 -33.82 -6.83 7.16
C ALA A 779 -33.82 -8.34 7.43
N PHE A 780 -33.03 -9.10 6.69
CA PHE A 780 -32.91 -10.54 6.93
C PHE A 780 -31.68 -10.81 7.81
N ASP A 781 -31.89 -11.57 8.90
CA ASP A 781 -30.95 -11.92 9.99
C ASP A 781 -29.64 -11.14 10.00
N VAL A 782 -29.72 -9.90 10.48
CA VAL A 782 -28.57 -9.29 11.14
C VAL A 782 -28.36 -10.12 12.40
N CYS A 783 -27.30 -10.91 12.48
CA CYS A 783 -26.96 -11.58 13.74
C CYS A 783 -26.64 -10.49 14.78
N ASP A 784 -27.55 -10.27 15.72
CA ASP A 784 -27.19 -9.61 16.98
C ASP A 784 -26.69 -10.72 17.90
N GLU A 785 -25.62 -10.47 18.68
CA GLU A 785 -25.09 -11.44 19.65
C GLU A 785 -26.16 -11.96 20.63
N GLU A 786 -27.19 -11.17 20.92
CA GLU A 786 -28.27 -11.52 21.85
C GLU A 786 -29.22 -12.64 21.34
N ASP A 787 -29.21 -12.94 20.04
CA ASP A 787 -30.05 -13.98 19.42
C ASP A 787 -29.22 -15.19 18.93
N ASP A 788 -28.02 -15.44 19.48
CA ASP A 788 -27.20 -16.61 19.14
C ASP A 788 -27.82 -17.91 19.71
N PRO A 789 -28.30 -18.86 18.88
CA PRO A 789 -28.74 -20.17 19.38
C PRO A 789 -27.56 -21.10 19.76
N PHE A 790 -26.31 -20.62 19.71
CA PHE A 790 -25.08 -21.37 19.96
C PHE A 790 -24.26 -20.84 21.14
N ASP A 791 -24.94 -20.38 22.20
CA ASP A 791 -24.33 -20.18 23.53
C ASP A 791 -23.94 -21.57 24.10
N ASP A 792 -22.66 -21.92 23.91
CA ASP A 792 -21.76 -22.99 24.43
C ASP A 792 -22.27 -24.34 25.02
N ASP A 793 -23.55 -24.70 24.96
CA ASP A 793 -24.09 -25.80 25.78
C ASP A 793 -25.03 -26.80 25.08
N LEU A 794 -24.97 -26.97 23.75
CA LEU A 794 -25.87 -27.92 23.06
C LEU A 794 -25.18 -28.97 22.17
N ASP A 795 -25.62 -30.21 22.38
CA ASP A 795 -25.25 -31.42 21.64
C ASP A 795 -25.43 -31.27 20.12
N GLY A 796 -24.65 -32.04 19.35
CA GLY A 796 -24.55 -31.98 17.89
C GLY A 796 -25.80 -32.35 17.09
N SER A 797 -27.00 -31.99 17.55
CA SER A 797 -28.29 -32.18 16.85
C SER A 797 -28.86 -30.91 16.20
N ALA A 798 -28.23 -29.73 16.39
CA ALA A 798 -28.71 -28.45 15.87
C ALA A 798 -28.35 -28.13 14.38
N TRP A 799 -27.55 -28.97 13.71
CA TRP A 799 -27.07 -28.78 12.34
C TRP A 799 -28.14 -28.88 11.22
N ASN A 800 -29.43 -29.00 11.57
CA ASN A 800 -30.54 -29.25 10.64
C ASN A 800 -31.64 -28.17 10.70
N ALA A 801 -31.29 -26.88 10.63
CA ALA A 801 -32.30 -25.85 10.39
C ALA A 801 -32.56 -25.73 8.87
N PRO A 802 -33.75 -26.09 8.35
CA PRO A 802 -34.05 -25.94 6.93
C PRO A 802 -34.15 -24.46 6.56
N LEU A 803 -33.47 -24.06 5.48
CA LEU A 803 -33.81 -22.85 4.73
C LEU A 803 -35.32 -22.86 4.45
N ARG A 804 -36.04 -21.84 4.93
CA ARG A 804 -37.47 -21.69 4.63
C ARG A 804 -37.61 -21.61 3.11
N ALA A 805 -38.25 -22.64 2.53
CA ALA A 805 -38.52 -22.71 1.11
C ALA A 805 -39.14 -21.39 0.61
N ALA A 806 -38.67 -20.93 -0.56
CA ALA A 806 -39.21 -19.75 -1.23
C ALA A 806 -40.76 -19.78 -1.22
N PRO A 807 -41.43 -18.63 -1.03
CA PRO A 807 -42.88 -18.59 -0.89
C PRO A 807 -43.54 -19.29 -2.09
N LYS A 808 -44.32 -20.35 -1.81
CA LYS A 808 -45.03 -21.11 -2.84
C LYS A 808 -45.90 -20.16 -3.66
N VAL A 809 -45.62 -20.07 -4.96
CA VAL A 809 -46.42 -19.29 -5.91
C VAL A 809 -47.88 -19.74 -5.85
N GLY A 810 -48.79 -18.82 -5.52
CA GLY A 810 -50.20 -19.13 -5.44
C GLY A 810 -50.73 -19.56 -6.81
N ARG A 811 -51.60 -20.58 -6.85
CA ARG A 811 -52.19 -21.10 -8.11
C ARG A 811 -52.79 -20.01 -9.02
N ASN A 812 -53.22 -18.88 -8.48
CA ASN A 812 -53.82 -17.77 -9.22
C ASN A 812 -52.86 -16.61 -9.53
N ASP A 813 -51.64 -16.63 -9.00
CA ASP A 813 -50.64 -15.56 -9.18
C ASP A 813 -50.04 -15.61 -10.59
N PRO A 814 -49.45 -14.50 -11.08
CA PRO A 814 -48.71 -14.49 -12.33
C PRO A 814 -47.63 -15.58 -12.32
N CYS A 815 -47.56 -16.36 -13.40
CA CYS A 815 -46.61 -17.45 -13.51
C CYS A 815 -45.17 -16.90 -13.63
N PRO A 816 -44.21 -17.40 -12.82
CA PRO A 816 -42.85 -16.86 -12.76
C PRO A 816 -42.04 -17.02 -14.04
N CYS A 817 -42.47 -17.86 -14.99
CA CYS A 817 -41.84 -18.00 -16.31
C CYS A 817 -42.04 -16.81 -17.28
N GLY A 818 -42.62 -15.69 -16.81
CA GLY A 818 -42.83 -14.49 -17.61
C GLY A 818 -43.97 -14.58 -18.63
N SER A 819 -44.77 -15.65 -18.64
CA SER A 819 -45.82 -15.85 -19.65
C SER A 819 -47.04 -14.92 -19.51
N GLY A 820 -47.15 -14.16 -18.41
CA GLY A 820 -48.32 -13.33 -18.10
C GLY A 820 -49.60 -14.10 -17.75
N LYS A 821 -49.56 -15.45 -17.73
CA LYS A 821 -50.69 -16.31 -17.36
C LYS A 821 -50.67 -16.63 -15.87
N LYS A 822 -51.83 -17.00 -15.29
CA LYS A 822 -51.89 -17.52 -13.90
C LYS A 822 -51.09 -18.82 -13.78
N TYR A 823 -50.39 -19.05 -12.67
CA TYR A 823 -49.52 -20.21 -12.44
C TYR A 823 -50.22 -21.55 -12.73
N LYS A 824 -51.48 -21.72 -12.30
CA LYS A 824 -52.31 -22.92 -12.60
C LYS A 824 -52.63 -23.17 -14.08
N LYS A 825 -52.45 -22.17 -14.94
CA LYS A 825 -52.69 -22.22 -16.39
C LYS A 825 -51.38 -22.29 -17.18
N CYS A 826 -50.24 -22.37 -16.51
CA CYS A 826 -48.93 -22.40 -17.12
C CYS A 826 -48.06 -23.51 -16.50
N CYS A 827 -47.13 -23.17 -15.58
CA CYS A 827 -46.13 -24.13 -15.10
C CYS A 827 -46.67 -25.15 -14.09
N LEU A 828 -47.78 -24.88 -13.39
CA LEU A 828 -48.32 -25.83 -12.40
C LEU A 828 -48.60 -27.23 -13.01
N LEU A 829 -49.08 -27.30 -14.25
CA LEU A 829 -49.36 -28.57 -14.92
C LEU A 829 -48.09 -29.33 -15.33
N LYS A 830 -46.95 -28.63 -15.45
CA LYS A 830 -45.63 -29.22 -15.69
C LYS A 830 -45.00 -29.68 -14.37
N ASP A 831 -45.24 -28.93 -13.29
CA ASP A 831 -44.71 -29.24 -11.97
C ASP A 831 -45.48 -30.41 -11.29
N GLU A 832 -46.77 -30.59 -11.61
CA GLU A 832 -47.60 -31.70 -11.09
C GLU A 832 -47.39 -33.03 -11.86
N ASN A 833 -46.57 -33.05 -12.91
CA ASN A 833 -46.28 -34.27 -13.69
C ASN A 833 -44.88 -34.17 -14.37
N PRO A 834 -43.78 -34.45 -13.62
CA PRO A 834 -42.39 -34.17 -14.03
C PRO A 834 -41.91 -34.98 -15.24
#